data_AF-A0A7R9AHE2-F1
#
_entry.id   AF-A0A7R9AHE2-F1
#
_cell.length_a   1.000
_cell.length_b   1.000
_cell.length_c   1.000
_cell.angle_alpha   90.00
_cell.angle_beta   90.00
_cell.angle_gamma   90.00
#
_symmetry.space_group_name_H-M   'P 1'
#
loop_
_entity.id
_entity.type
_entity.pdbx_description
1 polymer ?
#
loop_
_entity_poly.entity_id
_entity_poly.type
_entity_poly.pdbx_seq_one_letter_code
_entity_poly.pdbx_strand_id
1 'polypeptide(L)'
;DDPSDVAAQTPSSNAGFFILSDETFSSQQIARVRVEAQDVSAVANYGGVDIALYRVPEPLEFLQKQKNLHRITVNARADDKGLWSIFMQLWDSVAAQAQPQGIDKNDDSPRLSNGNVYIPLGKLAPGLYVVEAMLGAERAVTMVFVSDSVAVTKMANQKLLTWTVRRDNGAPVEGVHVVWTDGIGALGSGSTDGEGLLSLSHAAPEQTYVYGVDKQGGVFVSENYYYDSEIYNTKVYATTDRPLYRPDDTVNVKVLAREFLDARTSSLAEDAVIKLSVADPNGQPVAQQTLSFNKTEGGNTSFRLPKSAPMGGYEIQLQYQGQAYAAAFRVAEYQKPHFEIAVQQDPGGYRIGEKIKLKVQMRYPDGKPVKHASVDLSVRAQNLSVVEGELAYAGQFPLKLTEEQYSSDGSGELSVSLPDAKEASRYIVSILATDGAAYRVRHTQEILIDRALSSWSIATAKRFTQLGDTVTFQFKPEVESNTVKSLQWDWVRLEDRSVEHATISEGKSFNLNFKKSGSYQINLRDQDGKLLGATQHWVAGPDLKTTPGHTEVVWDKAEYQLGETASALITFSDPVDYALLSLERDSVEQTAIISAVSGRSSAAWVVGEKLSAHQWRIKLPVVEAFAPNITLSVAYVKNGQFVFENAGIKVAKAKIAVAVQADKAVYAPGEKVTLSVRTSVDGKPVPAHVALGVVDEMIYVLQPEIAPNIYDFFYHPRRNNVRTQASLSFIAYDLSSNQLGQLPQRRAVNERALKEQERARRDNVDTAAWMPNIHTNAQGMATLSFTMPDSLTRWRMTARAINDTGLVGQSTSYVRSDKDFYAKWTAPTWRRVGDTVHASVALFNQTSKKQDVSLLLSGAQNNTINTSLQPGINFVTLNLDKNALGALNISMKRGNKSDDKVLDALQVNLTQEPVGWTQAQSRLLDAADGGVIRLNLPTDASNVSLRVISANDADFYRVSDSLIEYPYGCVEQTSSRLIPLTLAYRALAPNDTRRKDISRQMYTQRLRLASMAGENAQFGWWGQDMSIDPFLTGYAYYADWQAVQALALNIPKDHWSRLLDVYAKNAQDMTPWQRALMLDWMRQMGLPISNMVMGLSKDLSINAKTKTNTKQRYSNSDSYMLGDQSEQTQAFAILLTQQLLRKTGSVAGARFTNLVPAAQSRVQAMNTPFALTLLQYLGDTGANNENSKKILAQ
;
A
#
# COMPACT_ATOMS: atom_id res chain seq x y z
N ASP A 1 12.64 7.12 79.64
CA ASP A 1 13.39 6.43 78.59
C ASP A 1 13.66 7.39 77.44
N ASP A 2 14.59 7.04 76.57
CA ASP A 2 15.41 7.99 75.80
C ASP A 2 14.75 8.42 74.47
N PRO A 3 14.63 9.72 74.13
CA PRO A 3 14.00 10.20 72.89
C PRO A 3 14.94 10.12 71.68
N SER A 4 15.62 8.98 71.49
CA SER A 4 16.69 8.80 70.49
C SER A 4 16.33 7.90 69.30
N ASP A 5 15.21 7.17 69.34
CA ASP A 5 14.91 6.06 68.42
C ASP A 5 13.73 6.32 67.46
N VAL A 6 13.59 7.57 66.99
CA VAL A 6 12.77 7.93 65.81
C VAL A 6 13.68 8.55 64.75
N ALA A 7 14.64 7.75 64.29
CA ALA A 7 15.49 8.12 63.16
C ALA A 7 14.63 8.25 61.88
N ALA A 8 14.82 9.34 61.14
CA ALA A 8 14.02 9.64 59.96
C ALA A 8 14.22 8.57 58.87
N GLN A 9 13.17 7.80 58.57
CA GLN A 9 13.09 7.09 57.30
C GLN A 9 12.86 8.11 56.18
N THR A 10 13.93 8.47 55.48
CA THR A 10 13.81 9.15 54.18
C THR A 10 12.97 8.27 53.25
N PRO A 11 11.92 8.78 52.59
CA PRO A 11 11.11 7.95 51.70
C PRO A 11 11.95 7.28 50.61
N SER A 12 11.62 6.04 50.27
CA SER A 12 12.11 5.47 49.00
C SER A 12 11.52 6.28 47.84
N SER A 13 12.25 6.43 46.75
CA SER A 13 11.87 7.29 45.62
C SER A 13 10.63 6.82 44.84
N ASN A 14 9.98 5.74 45.27
CA ASN A 14 8.87 5.08 44.57
C ASN A 14 7.57 5.03 45.41
N ALA A 15 7.50 5.71 46.57
CA ALA A 15 6.32 5.71 47.44
C ALA A 15 5.14 6.58 46.92
N GLY A 16 5.10 6.88 45.61
CA GLY A 16 4.10 7.74 45.00
C GLY A 16 2.76 7.03 44.78
N PHE A 17 1.69 7.83 44.71
CA PHE A 17 0.36 7.34 44.35
C PHE A 17 -0.33 8.30 43.38
N PHE A 18 -1.18 7.77 42.50
CA PHE A 18 -2.12 8.58 41.73
C PHE A 18 -3.46 8.65 42.46
N ILE A 19 -4.18 9.76 42.30
CA ILE A 19 -5.62 9.84 42.57
C ILE A 19 -6.34 10.19 41.26
N LEU A 20 -7.43 9.48 40.95
CA LEU A 20 -8.23 9.64 39.75
C LEU A 20 -9.73 9.70 40.07
N SER A 21 -10.50 10.44 39.28
CA SER A 21 -11.94 10.28 39.12
C SER A 21 -12.19 9.76 37.71
N ASP A 22 -12.71 8.54 37.57
CA ASP A 22 -12.87 7.87 36.27
C ASP A 22 -14.18 8.27 35.52
N GLU A 23 -15.15 8.86 36.22
CA GLU A 23 -16.51 9.14 35.72
C GLU A 23 -17.14 10.41 36.32
N THR A 24 -18.16 10.96 35.64
CA THR A 24 -19.11 11.95 36.21
C THR A 24 -20.19 11.20 36.98
N PHE A 25 -20.60 11.65 38.17
CA PHE A 25 -21.61 10.98 39.02
C PHE A 25 -22.98 11.65 39.02
N SER A 26 -24.05 10.88 39.26
CA SER A 26 -25.38 11.37 39.64
C SER A 26 -25.42 11.70 41.14
N SER A 27 -26.29 12.64 41.56
CA SER A 27 -26.56 12.90 42.99
C SER A 27 -27.10 11.67 43.74
N GLN A 28 -27.65 10.70 43.01
CA GLN A 28 -28.20 9.47 43.56
C GLN A 28 -27.20 8.32 43.65
N GLN A 29 -26.02 8.45 43.02
CA GLN A 29 -24.95 7.47 43.09
C GLN A 29 -24.02 7.74 44.28
N ILE A 30 -23.27 6.72 44.71
CA ILE A 30 -22.12 6.92 45.60
C ILE A 30 -20.96 7.37 44.72
N ALA A 31 -20.54 8.63 44.86
CA ALA A 31 -19.35 9.13 44.21
C ALA A 31 -18.10 8.41 44.77
N ARG A 32 -17.07 8.27 43.95
CA ARG A 32 -15.83 7.54 44.31
C ARG A 32 -14.63 8.13 43.59
N VAL A 33 -13.47 7.99 44.20
CA VAL A 33 -12.16 8.20 43.56
C VAL A 33 -11.36 6.90 43.59
N ARG A 34 -10.49 6.71 42.60
CA ARG A 34 -9.51 5.63 42.54
C ARG A 34 -8.17 6.15 43.02
N VAL A 35 -7.58 5.49 44.00
CA VAL A 35 -6.18 5.70 44.42
C VAL A 35 -5.37 4.54 43.87
N GLU A 36 -4.32 4.84 43.11
CA GLU A 36 -3.44 3.86 42.49
C GLU A 36 -2.02 4.00 43.06
N ALA A 37 -1.66 3.08 43.97
CA ALA A 37 -0.40 3.11 44.72
C ALA A 37 0.72 2.38 43.97
N GLN A 38 1.89 3.02 43.83
CA GLN A 38 3.05 2.42 43.15
C GLN A 38 3.76 1.35 44.02
N ASP A 39 3.77 1.55 45.34
CA ASP A 39 4.15 0.53 46.32
C ASP A 39 3.05 0.40 47.40
N VAL A 40 2.29 -0.69 47.32
CA VAL A 40 1.24 -1.05 48.26
C VAL A 40 1.78 -1.30 49.67
N SER A 41 3.03 -1.76 49.78
CA SER A 41 3.73 -2.00 51.05
C SER A 41 4.00 -0.70 51.80
N ALA A 42 4.38 0.36 51.07
CA ALA A 42 4.60 1.68 51.64
C ALA A 42 3.30 2.29 52.21
N VAL A 43 2.19 2.19 51.47
CA VAL A 43 0.88 2.68 51.94
C VAL A 43 0.40 1.92 53.20
N ALA A 44 0.58 0.60 53.23
CA ALA A 44 0.22 -0.22 54.39
C ALA A 44 0.98 0.20 55.66
N ASN A 45 2.27 0.55 55.55
CA ASN A 45 3.10 1.01 56.68
C ASN A 45 2.68 2.38 57.25
N TYR A 46 1.97 3.21 56.48
CA TYR A 46 1.43 4.50 56.94
C TYR A 46 -0.02 4.41 57.46
N GLY A 47 -0.66 3.23 57.37
CA GLY A 47 -2.01 3.00 57.88
C GLY A 47 -3.16 3.39 56.94
N GLY A 48 -2.87 4.02 55.79
CA GLY A 48 -3.87 4.41 54.80
C GLY A 48 -3.48 5.66 53.99
N VAL A 49 -4.46 6.24 53.29
CA VAL A 49 -4.36 7.54 52.61
C VAL A 49 -5.54 8.38 53.10
N ASP A 50 -5.25 9.54 53.69
CA ASP A 50 -6.30 10.46 54.14
C ASP A 50 -6.93 11.16 52.94
N ILE A 51 -8.26 11.36 52.99
CA ILE A 51 -9.03 12.03 51.93
C ILE A 51 -9.76 13.25 52.49
N ALA A 52 -9.50 14.43 51.91
CA ALA A 52 -10.29 15.63 52.12
C ALA A 52 -11.15 15.96 50.88
N LEU A 53 -12.36 16.49 51.11
CA LEU A 53 -13.36 16.77 50.08
C LEU A 53 -13.85 18.21 50.17
N TYR A 54 -13.66 18.98 49.09
CA TYR A 54 -14.00 20.39 49.00
C TYR A 54 -15.03 20.62 47.89
N ARG A 55 -16.13 21.33 48.17
CA ARG A 55 -17.11 21.74 47.13
C ARG A 55 -16.71 23.09 46.56
N VAL A 56 -16.62 23.20 45.24
CA VAL A 56 -16.23 24.44 44.54
C VAL A 56 -17.44 25.40 44.49
N PRO A 57 -17.34 26.64 45.02
CA PRO A 57 -18.47 27.59 45.03
C PRO A 57 -18.86 28.11 43.64
N GLU A 58 -17.86 28.34 42.77
CA GLU A 58 -18.04 28.93 41.43
C GLU A 58 -17.38 28.03 40.37
N PRO A 59 -18.03 26.89 39.99
CA PRO A 59 -17.38 25.85 39.19
C PRO A 59 -16.83 26.32 37.85
N LEU A 60 -17.58 27.15 37.11
CA LEU A 60 -17.17 27.61 35.78
C LEU A 60 -15.93 28.52 35.84
N GLU A 61 -15.90 29.47 36.78
CA GLU A 61 -14.75 30.36 36.94
C GLU A 61 -13.52 29.59 37.48
N PHE A 62 -13.73 28.57 38.32
CA PHE A 62 -12.65 27.67 38.74
C PHE A 62 -12.07 26.86 37.57
N LEU A 63 -12.93 26.26 36.72
CA LEU A 63 -12.52 25.48 35.55
C LEU A 63 -11.81 26.36 34.51
N GLN A 64 -12.31 27.58 34.24
CA GLN A 64 -11.70 28.56 33.33
C GLN A 64 -10.29 29.02 33.77
N LYS A 65 -9.94 28.88 35.05
CA LYS A 65 -8.61 29.20 35.59
C LYS A 65 -7.61 28.04 35.47
N GLN A 66 -8.04 26.83 35.08
CA GLN A 66 -7.17 25.67 34.94
C GLN A 66 -6.55 25.62 33.54
N LYS A 67 -5.21 25.46 33.46
CA LYS A 67 -4.48 25.26 32.19
C LYS A 67 -4.55 23.81 31.66
N ASN A 68 -5.03 22.89 32.49
CA ASN A 68 -5.21 21.48 32.18
C ASN A 68 -6.37 20.99 33.06
N LEU A 69 -7.40 20.42 32.44
CA LEU A 69 -8.58 19.93 33.18
C LEU A 69 -8.42 18.49 33.67
N HIS A 70 -7.45 17.73 33.15
CA HIS A 70 -7.08 16.44 33.71
C HIS A 70 -6.27 16.62 34.99
N ARG A 71 -5.29 17.54 34.99
CA ARG A 71 -4.43 17.84 36.16
C ARG A 71 -4.52 19.32 36.56
N ILE A 72 -5.32 19.60 37.59
CA ILE A 72 -5.59 20.97 38.08
C ILE A 72 -4.42 21.61 38.83
N THR A 73 -4.44 22.95 38.94
CA THR A 73 -3.55 23.72 39.82
C THR A 73 -4.38 24.45 40.88
N VAL A 74 -4.38 23.94 42.12
CA VAL A 74 -4.89 24.68 43.28
C VAL A 74 -3.79 25.55 43.88
N ASN A 75 -4.00 26.87 43.89
CA ASN A 75 -3.14 27.80 44.62
C ASN A 75 -3.42 27.68 46.13
N ALA A 76 -2.71 26.78 46.80
CA ALA A 76 -2.85 26.58 48.24
C ALA A 76 -2.55 27.87 49.02
N ARG A 77 -3.58 28.45 49.66
CA ARG A 77 -3.38 29.38 50.77
C ARG A 77 -3.13 28.55 52.02
N ALA A 78 -1.89 28.55 52.49
CA ALA A 78 -1.53 28.03 53.80
C ALA A 78 -1.96 29.01 54.92
N ASP A 79 -3.25 29.32 54.99
CA ASP A 79 -3.95 29.87 56.17
C ASP A 79 -5.47 30.01 55.87
N ASP A 80 -6.23 28.94 56.12
CA ASP A 80 -7.66 29.02 56.43
C ASP A 80 -8.10 27.77 57.22
N LYS A 81 -8.78 27.95 58.36
CA LYS A 81 -9.02 26.88 59.35
C LYS A 81 -10.26 26.02 59.03
N GLY A 82 -10.17 25.23 57.96
CA GLY A 82 -11.23 24.31 57.53
C GLY A 82 -11.38 23.05 58.41
N LEU A 83 -12.27 23.09 59.41
CA LEU A 83 -13.03 21.96 60.00
C LEU A 83 -12.38 20.56 60.08
N TRP A 84 -11.18 20.46 60.67
CA TRP A 84 -10.47 19.18 60.91
C TRP A 84 -11.13 18.22 61.93
N SER A 85 -12.25 18.58 62.57
CA SER A 85 -12.82 17.84 63.72
C SER A 85 -13.89 16.79 63.37
N ILE A 86 -14.38 16.73 62.13
CA ILE A 86 -15.53 15.85 61.77
C ILE A 86 -15.07 14.46 61.26
N PHE A 87 -13.89 14.35 60.64
CA PHE A 87 -13.47 13.12 59.95
C PHE A 87 -13.04 11.96 60.88
N MET A 88 -12.42 12.22 62.03
CA MET A 88 -12.00 11.15 62.95
C MET A 88 -13.20 10.31 63.44
N GLN A 89 -14.35 10.94 63.74
CA GLN A 89 -15.55 10.22 64.17
C GLN A 89 -16.15 9.32 63.07
N LEU A 90 -15.89 9.62 61.79
CA LEU A 90 -16.33 8.76 60.70
C LEU A 90 -15.42 7.53 60.55
N TRP A 91 -14.11 7.68 60.74
CA TRP A 91 -13.18 6.53 60.65
C TRP A 91 -13.41 5.50 61.74
N ASP A 92 -13.65 5.93 63.00
CA ASP A 92 -14.07 5.02 64.08
C ASP A 92 -15.38 4.28 63.74
N SER A 93 -16.32 4.95 63.06
CA SER A 93 -17.58 4.32 62.64
C SER A 93 -17.39 3.28 61.52
N VAL A 94 -16.46 3.53 60.59
CA VAL A 94 -16.12 2.59 59.51
C VAL A 94 -15.31 1.41 60.05
N ALA A 95 -14.35 1.65 60.94
CA ALA A 95 -13.59 0.60 61.62
C ALA A 95 -14.49 -0.29 62.50
N ALA A 96 -15.49 0.29 63.17
CA ALA A 96 -16.49 -0.45 63.93
C ALA A 96 -17.46 -1.26 63.03
N GLN A 97 -17.84 -0.74 61.87
CA GLN A 97 -18.68 -1.46 60.90
C GLN A 97 -17.91 -2.49 60.06
N ALA A 98 -16.57 -2.41 60.02
CA ALA A 98 -15.70 -3.35 59.32
C ALA A 98 -15.43 -4.67 60.08
N GLN A 99 -16.00 -4.89 61.28
CA GLN A 99 -15.97 -6.20 61.93
C GLN A 99 -17.05 -7.14 61.33
N PRO A 100 -16.69 -8.25 60.66
CA PRO A 100 -17.67 -9.18 60.13
C PRO A 100 -18.27 -10.02 61.27
N GLN A 101 -19.60 -9.94 61.46
CA GLN A 101 -20.29 -10.96 62.25
C GLN A 101 -20.41 -12.26 61.45
N GLY A 102 -19.49 -13.20 61.69
CA GLY A 102 -19.61 -14.59 61.28
C GLY A 102 -18.85 -14.99 60.00
N ILE A 103 -17.52 -14.97 60.05
CA ILE A 103 -16.65 -15.78 59.18
C ILE A 103 -15.69 -16.58 60.09
N ASP A 104 -15.35 -17.81 59.69
CA ASP A 104 -14.60 -18.76 60.51
C ASP A 104 -13.10 -18.43 60.61
N LYS A 105 -12.43 -18.90 61.66
CA LYS A 105 -11.12 -18.41 62.14
C LYS A 105 -9.87 -18.95 61.41
N ASN A 106 -10.04 -19.59 60.26
CA ASN A 106 -9.01 -20.47 59.66
C ASN A 106 -8.69 -20.22 58.17
N ASP A 107 -8.99 -19.03 57.64
CA ASP A 107 -8.50 -18.61 56.31
C ASP A 107 -7.87 -17.21 56.36
N ASP A 108 -7.07 -16.90 55.34
CA ASP A 108 -6.00 -15.91 55.38
C ASP A 108 -6.47 -14.44 55.43
N SER A 109 -5.68 -13.59 56.07
CA SER A 109 -5.86 -12.13 56.09
C SER A 109 -6.04 -11.56 54.67
N PRO A 110 -6.83 -10.48 54.47
CA PRO A 110 -7.07 -9.90 53.15
C PRO A 110 -5.76 -9.36 52.54
N ARG A 111 -5.14 -10.16 51.67
CA ARG A 111 -3.93 -9.81 50.95
C ARG A 111 -4.28 -8.74 49.91
N LEU A 112 -3.71 -7.54 50.04
CA LEU A 112 -3.87 -6.45 49.08
C LEU A 112 -3.33 -6.88 47.70
N SER A 113 -4.22 -7.21 46.77
CA SER A 113 -3.88 -7.66 45.42
C SER A 113 -4.21 -6.58 44.40
N ASN A 114 -3.18 -6.14 43.65
CA ASN A 114 -3.19 -5.06 42.66
C ASN A 114 -3.42 -3.67 43.26
N GLY A 115 -2.59 -2.68 42.88
CA GLY A 115 -2.46 -1.39 43.57
C GLY A 115 -3.62 -0.39 43.41
N ASN A 116 -4.80 -0.80 42.96
CA ASN A 116 -5.95 0.07 42.71
C ASN A 116 -7.02 -0.05 43.81
N VAL A 117 -7.28 1.03 44.54
CA VAL A 117 -8.28 1.11 45.62
C VAL A 117 -9.34 2.15 45.27
N TYR A 118 -10.63 1.77 45.29
CA TYR A 118 -11.74 2.71 45.12
C TYR A 118 -12.24 3.20 46.49
N ILE A 119 -12.13 4.50 46.75
CA ILE A 119 -12.60 5.13 47.99
C ILE A 119 -13.96 5.80 47.75
N PRO A 120 -15.02 5.41 48.49
CA PRO A 120 -16.33 6.03 48.38
C PRO A 120 -16.38 7.39 49.10
N LEU A 121 -16.90 8.41 48.41
CA LEU A 121 -17.12 9.78 48.91
C LEU A 121 -18.56 10.01 49.41
N GLY A 122 -19.43 8.98 49.31
CA GLY A 122 -20.85 9.06 49.64
C GLY A 122 -21.71 9.62 48.50
N LYS A 123 -22.98 9.91 48.80
CA LYS A 123 -23.86 10.62 47.85
C LYS A 123 -23.62 12.12 47.97
N LEU A 124 -23.28 12.77 46.86
CA LEU A 124 -22.96 14.20 46.82
C LEU A 124 -24.12 15.00 46.21
N ALA A 125 -24.25 16.26 46.61
CA ALA A 125 -25.16 17.18 45.94
C ALA A 125 -24.63 17.53 44.53
N PRO A 126 -25.49 17.94 43.58
CA PRO A 126 -25.04 18.45 42.29
C PRO A 126 -23.98 19.56 42.46
N GLY A 127 -22.85 19.47 41.75
CA GLY A 127 -21.72 20.37 41.96
C GLY A 127 -20.41 19.87 41.36
N LEU A 128 -19.38 20.71 41.45
CA LEU A 128 -17.98 20.33 41.25
C LEU A 128 -17.31 20.21 42.62
N TYR A 129 -16.51 19.16 42.79
CA TYR A 129 -15.75 18.90 43.99
C TYR A 129 -14.27 18.72 43.66
N VAL A 130 -13.39 19.16 44.56
CA VAL A 130 -11.97 18.82 44.58
C VAL A 130 -11.73 17.82 45.70
N VAL A 131 -10.99 16.76 45.41
CA VAL A 131 -10.62 15.70 46.34
C VAL A 131 -9.11 15.74 46.52
N GLU A 132 -8.63 15.93 47.75
CA GLU A 132 -7.21 15.88 48.09
C GLU A 132 -6.91 14.56 48.80
N ALA A 133 -5.91 13.84 48.29
CA ALA A 133 -5.37 12.64 48.90
C ALA A 133 -4.00 12.91 49.51
N MET A 134 -3.75 12.33 50.70
CA MET A 134 -2.60 12.67 51.54
C MET A 134 -1.94 11.41 52.09
N LEU A 135 -0.61 11.30 51.92
CA LEU A 135 0.20 10.20 52.45
C LEU A 135 1.49 10.77 53.06
N GLY A 136 1.53 10.98 54.38
CA GLY A 136 2.65 11.63 55.04
C GLY A 136 2.85 13.07 54.52
N ALA A 137 3.94 13.30 53.77
CA ALA A 137 4.22 14.58 53.10
C ALA A 137 3.72 14.64 51.64
N GLU A 138 3.40 13.51 51.02
CA GLU A 138 2.94 13.43 49.63
C GLU A 138 1.47 13.88 49.52
N ARG A 139 1.14 14.59 48.44
CA ARG A 139 -0.18 15.18 48.16
C ARG A 139 -0.53 15.03 46.69
N ALA A 140 -1.80 14.73 46.39
CA ALA A 140 -2.34 14.73 45.03
C ALA A 140 -3.82 15.15 45.04
N VAL A 141 -4.28 15.84 44.00
CA VAL A 141 -5.65 16.38 43.90
C VAL A 141 -6.39 15.98 42.62
N THR A 142 -7.66 15.58 42.72
CA THR A 142 -8.52 15.36 41.53
C THR A 142 -9.85 16.12 41.61
N MET A 143 -10.56 16.20 40.49
CA MET A 143 -11.92 16.75 40.40
C MET A 143 -12.95 15.63 40.33
N VAL A 144 -14.05 15.79 41.07
CA VAL A 144 -15.24 14.93 40.98
C VAL A 144 -16.42 15.78 40.50
N PHE A 145 -16.96 15.41 39.35
CA PHE A 145 -18.10 16.07 38.71
C PHE A 145 -19.41 15.37 39.13
N VAL A 146 -20.39 16.14 39.59
CA VAL A 146 -21.69 15.63 40.03
C VAL A 146 -22.82 16.37 39.30
N SER A 147 -23.54 15.67 38.43
CA SER A 147 -24.73 16.18 37.73
C SER A 147 -25.68 15.03 37.38
N ASP A 148 -26.97 15.31 37.52
CA ASP A 148 -28.07 14.48 37.01
C ASP A 148 -28.44 14.85 35.55
N SER A 149 -27.71 15.80 34.96
CA SER A 149 -27.72 16.17 33.55
C SER A 149 -26.54 15.53 32.81
N VAL A 150 -26.71 15.22 31.53
CA VAL A 150 -25.67 14.73 30.61
C VAL A 150 -25.70 15.58 29.36
N ALA A 151 -24.52 16.06 28.93
CA ALA A 151 -24.35 16.68 27.63
C ALA A 151 -23.87 15.63 26.62
N VAL A 152 -24.61 15.45 25.53
CA VAL A 152 -24.14 14.79 24.31
C VAL A 152 -23.63 15.88 23.37
N THR A 153 -22.36 15.84 23.01
CA THR A 153 -21.73 16.81 22.12
C THR A 153 -21.53 16.22 20.72
N LYS A 154 -21.76 17.04 19.70
CA LYS A 154 -21.56 16.72 18.28
C LYS A 154 -20.73 17.82 17.63
N MET A 155 -19.47 17.50 17.32
CA MET A 155 -18.44 18.44 16.90
C MET A 155 -18.11 18.29 15.41
N ALA A 156 -17.95 19.43 14.74
CA ALA A 156 -17.61 19.56 13.34
C ALA A 156 -16.72 20.80 13.12
N ASN A 157 -16.08 20.88 11.95
CA ASN A 157 -15.05 21.87 11.59
C ASN A 157 -15.33 23.31 12.05
N GLN A 158 -16.59 23.79 11.92
CA GLN A 158 -16.98 25.16 12.29
C GLN A 158 -18.14 25.25 13.31
N LYS A 159 -18.51 24.13 13.94
CA LYS A 159 -19.76 24.04 14.73
C LYS A 159 -19.67 22.97 15.82
N LEU A 160 -19.99 23.37 17.04
CA LEU A 160 -20.40 22.47 18.13
C LEU A 160 -21.92 22.51 18.27
N LEU A 161 -22.54 21.34 18.31
CA LEU A 161 -23.88 21.15 18.86
C LEU A 161 -23.76 20.44 20.21
N THR A 162 -24.45 20.93 21.23
CA THR A 162 -24.61 20.26 22.53
C THR A 162 -26.08 19.99 22.77
N TRP A 163 -26.41 18.76 23.18
CA TRP A 163 -27.75 18.37 23.61
C TRP A 163 -27.70 17.91 25.07
N THR A 164 -28.44 18.59 25.95
CA THR A 164 -28.45 18.32 27.39
C THR A 164 -29.74 17.63 27.81
N VAL A 165 -29.59 16.49 28.48
CA VAL A 165 -30.68 15.58 28.88
C VAL A 165 -30.50 15.08 30.30
N ARG A 166 -31.61 14.70 30.95
CA ARG A 166 -31.58 13.99 32.22
C ARG A 166 -30.94 12.63 32.08
N ARG A 167 -30.05 12.30 33.01
CA ARG A 167 -29.27 11.07 33.04
C ARG A 167 -30.11 9.79 33.20
N ASP A 168 -31.25 9.87 33.89
CA ASP A 168 -32.11 8.72 34.16
C ASP A 168 -33.02 8.37 32.98
N ASN A 169 -33.74 9.34 32.43
CA ASN A 169 -34.85 9.09 31.51
C ASN A 169 -34.66 9.63 30.09
N GLY A 170 -33.63 10.45 29.85
CA GLY A 170 -33.31 11.06 28.55
C GLY A 170 -34.08 12.35 28.23
N ALA A 171 -34.94 12.85 29.13
CA ALA A 171 -35.72 14.06 28.87
C ALA A 171 -34.83 15.32 28.79
N PRO A 172 -35.05 16.23 27.82
CA PRO A 172 -34.30 17.47 27.68
C PRO A 172 -34.23 18.34 28.94
N VAL A 173 -33.12 19.06 29.09
CA VAL A 173 -32.87 20.00 30.19
C VAL A 173 -32.66 21.41 29.61
N GLU A 174 -33.65 22.28 29.80
CA GLU A 174 -33.62 23.68 29.34
C GLU A 174 -32.76 24.56 30.26
N GLY A 175 -31.98 25.46 29.69
CA GLY A 175 -31.28 26.54 30.38
C GLY A 175 -30.06 26.09 31.17
N VAL A 176 -29.44 24.97 30.76
CA VAL A 176 -28.08 24.61 31.18
C VAL A 176 -27.12 25.61 30.55
N HIS A 177 -26.31 26.30 31.37
CA HIS A 177 -25.29 27.19 30.84
C HIS A 177 -24.06 26.37 30.43
N VAL A 178 -23.61 26.49 29.18
CA VAL A 178 -22.55 25.67 28.58
C VAL A 178 -21.47 26.57 27.99
N VAL A 179 -20.22 26.17 28.20
CA VAL A 179 -19.00 26.83 27.68
C VAL A 179 -18.19 25.82 26.87
N TRP A 180 -17.73 26.23 25.70
CA TRP A 180 -16.78 25.50 24.86
C TRP A 180 -15.41 26.19 24.92
N THR A 181 -14.34 25.43 25.15
CA THR A 181 -12.98 25.98 25.34
C THR A 181 -11.91 25.05 24.75
N ASP A 182 -10.77 25.61 24.36
CA ASP A 182 -9.53 24.90 24.02
C ASP A 182 -8.62 24.62 25.25
N GLY A 183 -9.02 25.06 26.45
CA GLY A 183 -8.19 25.02 27.66
C GLY A 183 -7.30 26.26 27.86
N ILE A 184 -7.34 27.23 26.94
CA ILE A 184 -6.68 28.55 27.03
C ILE A 184 -7.72 29.67 27.15
N GLY A 185 -8.85 29.57 26.43
CA GLY A 185 -9.95 30.52 26.46
C GLY A 185 -11.29 29.95 25.98
N ALA A 186 -12.38 30.67 26.21
CA ALA A 186 -13.71 30.27 25.74
C ALA A 186 -13.86 30.56 24.23
N LEU A 187 -14.10 29.52 23.44
CA LEU A 187 -14.42 29.59 22.01
C LEU A 187 -15.86 30.05 21.78
N GLY A 188 -16.74 29.76 22.74
CA GLY A 188 -18.12 30.21 22.78
C GLY A 188 -18.83 29.78 24.06
N SER A 189 -19.95 30.42 24.38
CA SER A 189 -20.84 29.99 25.47
C SER A 189 -22.29 30.38 25.17
N GLY A 190 -23.23 29.75 25.87
CA GLY A 190 -24.66 30.01 25.73
C GLY A 190 -25.45 29.19 26.74
N SER A 191 -26.78 29.15 26.60
CA SER A 191 -27.65 28.30 27.42
C SER A 191 -28.60 27.50 26.55
N THR A 192 -28.92 26.27 26.97
CA THR A 192 -29.73 25.35 26.17
C THR A 192 -31.20 25.77 26.08
N ASP A 193 -31.84 25.47 24.95
CA ASP A 193 -33.25 25.75 24.68
C ASP A 193 -34.20 24.70 25.28
N GLY A 194 -35.50 24.82 24.96
CA GLY A 194 -36.54 23.91 25.44
C GLY A 194 -36.46 22.47 24.90
N GLU A 195 -35.71 22.22 23.82
CA GLU A 195 -35.36 20.88 23.34
C GLU A 195 -34.03 20.38 23.93
N GLY A 196 -33.42 21.17 24.82
CA GLY A 196 -32.14 20.91 25.46
C GLY A 196 -30.94 21.20 24.55
N LEU A 197 -31.13 21.90 23.43
CA LEU A 197 -30.11 22.11 22.42
C LEU A 197 -29.38 23.45 22.60
N LEU A 198 -28.09 23.47 22.27
CA LEU A 198 -27.30 24.67 22.07
C LEU A 198 -26.35 24.46 20.88
N SER A 199 -26.34 25.40 19.94
CA SER A 199 -25.38 25.42 18.83
C SER A 199 -24.41 26.59 18.99
N LEU A 200 -23.11 26.32 18.93
CA LEU A 200 -22.03 27.31 18.97
C LEU A 200 -21.20 27.22 17.69
N SER A 201 -20.90 28.36 17.07
CA SER A 201 -20.15 28.44 15.82
C SER A 201 -18.73 28.97 16.07
N HIS A 202 -17.73 28.11 15.93
CA HIS A 202 -16.31 28.45 16.01
C HIS A 202 -15.51 27.39 15.23
N ALA A 203 -14.35 27.75 14.68
CA ALA A 203 -13.45 26.78 14.07
C ALA A 203 -12.91 25.81 15.15
N ALA A 204 -13.10 24.50 14.99
CA ALA A 204 -12.78 23.50 16.03
C ALA A 204 -11.28 23.15 16.05
N PRO A 205 -10.56 23.40 17.17
CA PRO A 205 -9.24 22.82 17.43
C PRO A 205 -9.28 21.28 17.53
N GLU A 206 -8.11 20.64 17.44
CA GLU A 206 -8.00 19.17 17.49
C GLU A 206 -8.51 18.55 18.79
N GLN A 207 -8.36 19.26 19.91
CA GLN A 207 -8.83 18.89 21.25
C GLN A 207 -9.51 20.10 21.90
N THR A 208 -10.69 19.91 22.48
CA THR A 208 -11.43 20.93 23.22
C THR A 208 -12.26 20.31 24.35
N TYR A 209 -12.76 21.15 25.25
CA TYR A 209 -13.61 20.76 26.36
C TYR A 209 -14.93 21.52 26.31
N VAL A 210 -16.01 20.83 26.66
CA VAL A 210 -17.36 21.39 26.80
C VAL A 210 -17.82 21.11 28.21
N TYR A 211 -17.92 22.14 29.05
CA TYR A 211 -18.43 22.02 30.42
C TYR A 211 -19.64 22.92 30.62
N GLY A 212 -20.49 22.56 31.58
CA GLY A 212 -21.71 23.29 31.84
C GLY A 212 -22.27 23.07 33.24
N VAL A 213 -23.20 23.96 33.59
CA VAL A 213 -23.90 23.96 34.89
C VAL A 213 -25.40 24.03 34.66
N ASP A 214 -26.13 23.08 35.26
CA ASP A 214 -27.59 23.05 35.23
C ASP A 214 -28.23 23.92 36.33
N LYS A 215 -29.54 24.17 36.23
CA LYS A 215 -30.32 24.98 37.18
C LYS A 215 -30.34 24.43 38.62
N GLN A 216 -29.84 23.22 38.86
CA GLN A 216 -29.73 22.59 40.19
C GLN A 216 -28.30 22.68 40.76
N GLY A 217 -27.37 23.29 40.01
CA GLY A 217 -25.95 23.40 40.35
C GLY A 217 -25.12 22.20 39.93
N GLY A 218 -25.68 21.24 39.17
CA GLY A 218 -24.95 20.08 38.67
C GLY A 218 -23.94 20.47 37.60
N VAL A 219 -22.72 19.95 37.72
CA VAL A 219 -21.59 20.29 36.84
C VAL A 219 -21.14 19.05 36.07
N PHE A 220 -20.93 19.20 34.76
CA PHE A 220 -20.38 18.17 33.90
C PHE A 220 -19.27 18.73 33.00
N VAL A 221 -18.47 17.83 32.44
CA VAL A 221 -17.49 18.12 31.38
C VAL A 221 -17.49 16.98 30.36
N SER A 222 -17.36 17.32 29.07
CA SER A 222 -17.05 16.40 27.98
C SER A 222 -15.77 16.87 27.32
N GLU A 223 -14.76 16.01 27.31
CA GLU A 223 -13.63 16.16 26.38
C GLU A 223 -14.12 15.85 24.95
N ASN A 224 -13.56 16.53 23.96
CA ASN A 224 -13.94 16.43 22.57
C ASN A 224 -12.70 16.49 21.68
N TYR A 225 -12.62 15.60 20.69
CA TYR A 225 -11.56 15.55 19.71
C TYR A 225 -12.14 15.72 18.29
N TYR A 226 -11.52 16.57 17.47
CA TYR A 226 -11.91 16.79 16.08
C TYR A 226 -10.71 16.67 15.14
N TYR A 227 -10.91 16.00 14.01
CA TYR A 227 -9.98 16.02 12.88
C TYR A 227 -10.78 15.70 11.62
N ASP A 228 -10.46 16.41 10.53
CA ASP A 228 -11.07 16.13 9.24
C ASP A 228 -10.55 14.81 8.67
N SER A 229 -11.45 13.99 8.13
CA SER A 229 -11.14 12.68 7.57
C SER A 229 -11.48 12.55 6.08
N GLU A 230 -11.85 13.66 5.43
CA GLU A 230 -12.22 13.75 4.00
C GLU A 230 -11.74 15.10 3.41
N ILE A 231 -10.54 15.13 2.83
CA ILE A 231 -9.95 16.37 2.29
C ILE A 231 -10.63 16.74 0.95
N TYR A 232 -11.26 17.92 0.90
CA TYR A 232 -11.79 18.51 -0.34
C TYR A 232 -10.71 19.36 -1.02
N ASN A 233 -10.31 18.94 -2.22
CA ASN A 233 -9.27 19.56 -3.05
C ASN A 233 -9.42 19.11 -4.51
N THR A 234 -8.43 19.45 -5.36
CA THR A 234 -8.32 18.88 -6.70
C THR A 234 -8.11 17.37 -6.62
N LYS A 235 -9.06 16.59 -7.15
CA LYS A 235 -8.82 15.18 -7.49
C LYS A 235 -8.24 15.11 -8.90
N VAL A 236 -7.01 14.61 -9.03
CA VAL A 236 -6.35 14.37 -10.32
C VAL A 236 -6.37 12.87 -10.64
N TYR A 237 -7.19 12.47 -11.60
CA TYR A 237 -7.27 11.10 -12.11
C TYR A 237 -6.28 10.93 -13.26
N ALA A 238 -5.28 10.06 -13.10
CA ALA A 238 -4.38 9.68 -14.18
C ALA A 238 -4.45 8.18 -14.46
N THR A 239 -4.47 7.83 -15.75
CA THR A 239 -4.49 6.46 -16.25
C THR A 239 -3.51 6.32 -17.40
N THR A 240 -2.87 5.16 -17.48
CA THR A 240 -2.08 4.76 -18.65
C THR A 240 -2.96 4.13 -19.73
N ASP A 241 -2.42 3.84 -20.93
CA ASP A 241 -3.15 3.09 -21.96
C ASP A 241 -3.36 1.62 -21.57
N ARG A 242 -2.39 1.03 -20.85
CA ARG A 242 -2.43 -0.33 -20.30
C ARG A 242 -1.74 -0.39 -18.93
N PRO A 243 -2.01 -1.40 -18.07
CA PRO A 243 -1.42 -1.44 -16.72
C PRO A 243 -0.01 -2.06 -16.67
N LEU A 244 0.45 -2.72 -17.75
CA LEU A 244 1.72 -3.45 -17.80
C LEU A 244 2.52 -3.17 -19.08
N TYR A 245 3.81 -2.88 -18.91
CA TYR A 245 4.77 -2.54 -19.96
C TYR A 245 6.05 -3.40 -19.87
N ARG A 246 6.86 -3.35 -20.93
CA ARG A 246 8.21 -3.91 -21.01
C ARG A 246 9.24 -2.76 -20.99
N PRO A 247 10.52 -3.03 -20.67
CA PRO A 247 11.59 -2.10 -21.01
C PRO A 247 11.56 -1.74 -22.50
N ASP A 248 11.95 -0.50 -22.84
CA ASP A 248 11.87 0.11 -24.18
C ASP A 248 10.45 0.42 -24.73
N ASP A 249 9.35 0.08 -24.03
CA ASP A 249 7.99 0.46 -24.43
C ASP A 249 7.73 1.98 -24.31
N THR A 250 6.79 2.49 -25.10
CA THR A 250 6.16 3.81 -24.88
C THR A 250 4.97 3.68 -23.94
N VAL A 251 5.01 4.39 -22.81
CA VAL A 251 3.87 4.58 -21.90
C VAL A 251 3.09 5.81 -22.34
N ASN A 252 1.79 5.66 -22.58
CA ASN A 252 0.89 6.77 -22.86
C ASN A 252 0.06 7.09 -21.61
N VAL A 253 -0.16 8.37 -21.32
CA VAL A 253 -0.86 8.83 -20.10
C VAL A 253 -2.00 9.78 -20.48
N LYS A 254 -3.18 9.57 -19.89
CA LYS A 254 -4.28 10.55 -19.84
C LYS A 254 -4.43 11.05 -18.41
N VAL A 255 -4.62 12.36 -18.26
CA VAL A 255 -4.94 13.03 -17.00
C VAL A 255 -6.28 13.75 -17.14
N LEU A 256 -7.16 13.59 -16.16
CA LEU A 256 -8.43 14.30 -15.98
C LEU A 256 -8.48 14.82 -14.54
N ALA A 257 -9.09 15.97 -14.27
CA ALA A 257 -9.16 16.48 -12.89
C ALA A 257 -10.45 17.26 -12.60
N ARG A 258 -10.83 17.28 -11.33
CA ARG A 258 -11.96 18.07 -10.79
C ARG A 258 -11.57 18.68 -9.45
N GLU A 259 -11.92 19.95 -9.24
CA GLU A 259 -11.86 20.58 -7.92
C GLU A 259 -13.09 20.18 -7.11
N PHE A 260 -12.92 19.78 -5.85
CA PHE A 260 -14.01 19.60 -4.89
C PHE A 260 -13.95 20.70 -3.84
N LEU A 261 -15.06 21.42 -3.70
CA LEU A 261 -15.20 22.48 -2.70
C LEU A 261 -15.84 21.93 -1.41
N ASP A 262 -16.72 20.93 -1.54
CA ASP A 262 -17.31 20.17 -0.45
C ASP A 262 -17.67 18.73 -0.89
N ALA A 263 -18.32 17.96 -0.01
CA ALA A 263 -18.81 16.61 -0.30
C ALA A 263 -19.63 16.47 -1.59
N ARG A 264 -20.45 17.49 -1.86
CA ARG A 264 -21.54 17.55 -2.86
C ARG A 264 -21.09 18.29 -4.11
N THR A 265 -20.43 19.45 -3.93
CA THR A 265 -20.09 20.40 -4.99
C THR A 265 -18.67 20.23 -5.53
N SER A 266 -18.53 20.39 -6.84
CA SER A 266 -17.27 20.27 -7.56
C SER A 266 -17.32 21.10 -8.84
N SER A 267 -16.26 21.82 -9.18
CA SER A 267 -16.10 22.52 -10.46
C SER A 267 -15.24 21.69 -11.42
N LEU A 268 -14.90 22.24 -12.58
CA LEU A 268 -13.75 21.74 -13.35
C LEU A 268 -12.46 22.21 -12.64
N ALA A 269 -11.37 21.45 -12.77
CA ALA A 269 -10.04 21.93 -12.38
C ALA A 269 -9.54 22.92 -13.45
N GLU A 270 -8.85 24.00 -13.07
CA GLU A 270 -8.49 25.08 -14.01
C GLU A 270 -7.34 24.73 -14.96
N ASP A 271 -7.26 25.47 -16.07
CA ASP A 271 -6.21 25.31 -17.09
C ASP A 271 -4.82 25.57 -16.48
N ALA A 272 -3.89 24.61 -16.66
CA ALA A 272 -2.61 24.61 -15.98
C ALA A 272 -1.51 23.87 -16.76
N VAL A 273 -0.25 24.11 -16.41
CA VAL A 273 0.87 23.24 -16.81
C VAL A 273 1.15 22.26 -15.67
N ILE A 274 0.85 20.98 -15.89
CA ILE A 274 1.19 19.91 -14.94
C ILE A 274 2.62 19.47 -15.19
N LYS A 275 3.46 19.46 -14.15
CA LYS A 275 4.77 18.81 -14.21
C LYS A 275 4.56 17.33 -13.89
N LEU A 276 5.01 16.45 -14.79
CA LEU A 276 4.95 15.01 -14.62
C LEU A 276 6.37 14.49 -14.40
N SER A 277 6.61 13.78 -13.30
CA SER A 277 7.79 12.94 -13.09
C SER A 277 7.37 11.48 -12.97
N VAL A 278 8.25 10.58 -13.39
CA VAL A 278 8.01 9.13 -13.30
C VAL A 278 9.12 8.51 -12.47
N ALA A 279 8.77 7.88 -11.35
CA ALA A 279 9.71 7.14 -10.51
C ALA A 279 9.74 5.66 -10.91
N ASP A 280 10.93 5.05 -10.90
CA ASP A 280 11.12 3.61 -10.94
C ASP A 280 10.86 2.96 -9.55
N PRO A 281 10.94 1.62 -9.41
CA PRO A 281 10.73 0.93 -8.14
C PRO A 281 11.73 1.31 -7.02
N ASN A 282 12.80 2.01 -7.36
CA ASN A 282 13.85 2.51 -6.46
C ASN A 282 13.73 4.04 -6.22
N GLY A 283 12.60 4.64 -6.61
CA GLY A 283 12.35 6.08 -6.47
C GLY A 283 13.13 6.97 -7.46
N GLN A 284 13.76 6.42 -8.50
CA GLN A 284 14.58 7.20 -9.43
C GLN A 284 13.78 7.82 -10.58
N PRO A 285 14.04 9.09 -10.95
CA PRO A 285 13.35 9.75 -12.04
C PRO A 285 13.74 9.15 -13.42
N VAL A 286 12.78 8.42 -14.01
CA VAL A 286 12.88 7.77 -15.33
C VAL A 286 12.54 8.74 -16.45
N ALA A 287 11.52 9.56 -16.23
CA ALA A 287 11.07 10.61 -17.14
C ALA A 287 10.66 11.85 -16.33
N GLN A 288 10.86 13.03 -16.91
CA GLN A 288 10.33 14.28 -16.41
C GLN A 288 9.88 15.14 -17.59
N GLN A 289 8.63 15.61 -17.54
CA GLN A 289 7.95 16.32 -18.62
C GLN A 289 7.03 17.41 -18.05
N THR A 290 6.59 18.31 -18.91
CA THR A 290 5.46 19.22 -18.66
C THR A 290 4.36 18.92 -19.66
N LEU A 291 3.13 18.73 -19.19
CA LEU A 291 1.95 18.57 -20.05
C LEU A 291 0.98 19.72 -19.79
N SER A 292 0.42 20.26 -20.87
CA SER A 292 -0.70 21.20 -20.76
C SER A 292 -1.95 20.44 -20.33
N PHE A 293 -2.63 20.96 -19.32
CA PHE A 293 -3.92 20.50 -18.85
C PHE A 293 -4.96 21.57 -19.14
N ASN A 294 -6.05 21.19 -19.81
CA ASN A 294 -7.22 22.01 -20.03
C ASN A 294 -8.41 21.44 -19.24
N LYS A 295 -9.31 22.31 -18.78
CA LYS A 295 -10.39 21.96 -17.86
C LYS A 295 -11.51 21.08 -18.43
N THR A 296 -11.68 21.08 -19.75
CA THR A 296 -12.69 20.27 -20.46
C THR A 296 -12.08 19.03 -21.12
N GLU A 297 -10.90 19.14 -21.73
CA GLU A 297 -10.21 18.01 -22.37
C GLU A 297 -9.33 17.19 -21.41
N GLY A 298 -8.93 17.77 -20.28
CA GLY A 298 -7.85 17.27 -19.43
C GLY A 298 -6.47 17.49 -20.06
N GLY A 299 -5.56 16.54 -19.85
CA GLY A 299 -4.22 16.55 -20.45
C GLY A 299 -3.78 15.15 -20.86
N ASN A 300 -2.77 15.06 -21.73
CA ASN A 300 -2.17 13.78 -22.14
C ASN A 300 -0.69 13.94 -22.49
N THR A 301 0.09 12.88 -22.33
CA THR A 301 1.48 12.81 -22.80
C THR A 301 1.91 11.37 -23.08
N SER A 302 3.12 11.18 -23.58
CA SER A 302 3.78 9.87 -23.64
C SER A 302 5.29 9.98 -23.37
N PHE A 303 5.88 8.92 -22.86
CA PHE A 303 7.33 8.79 -22.67
C PHE A 303 7.77 7.36 -22.97
N ARG A 304 9.02 7.17 -23.38
CA ARG A 304 9.61 5.85 -23.64
C ARG A 304 10.44 5.40 -22.45
N LEU A 305 10.21 4.19 -21.98
CA LEU A 305 11.01 3.57 -20.93
C LEU A 305 12.43 3.29 -21.44
N PRO A 306 13.48 3.39 -20.59
CA PRO A 306 14.81 2.92 -20.95
C PRO A 306 14.81 1.43 -21.34
N LYS A 307 15.76 1.02 -22.20
CA LYS A 307 16.04 -0.41 -22.46
C LYS A 307 16.50 -1.16 -21.22
N SER A 308 17.12 -0.46 -20.27
CA SER A 308 17.57 -0.95 -18.96
C SER A 308 16.60 -0.53 -17.84
N ALA A 309 15.31 -0.43 -18.12
CA ALA A 309 14.30 -0.14 -17.10
C ALA A 309 14.18 -1.34 -16.14
N PRO A 310 14.38 -1.17 -14.81
CA PRO A 310 14.15 -2.25 -13.85
C PRO A 310 12.67 -2.69 -13.84
N MET A 311 12.41 -3.91 -13.40
CA MET A 311 11.03 -4.42 -13.30
C MET A 311 10.42 -4.07 -11.94
N GLY A 312 9.10 -3.88 -11.91
CA GLY A 312 8.37 -3.56 -10.68
C GLY A 312 7.24 -2.56 -10.88
N GLY A 313 6.82 -1.93 -9.78
CA GLY A 313 5.86 -0.82 -9.79
C GLY A 313 6.53 0.51 -10.09
N TYR A 314 5.91 1.30 -10.97
CA TYR A 314 6.34 2.64 -11.36
C TYR A 314 5.28 3.66 -10.94
N GLU A 315 5.72 4.80 -10.40
CA GLU A 315 4.83 5.88 -9.97
C GLU A 315 4.89 7.05 -10.96
N ILE A 316 3.73 7.51 -11.42
CA ILE A 316 3.55 8.76 -12.17
C ILE A 316 3.17 9.83 -11.15
N GLN A 317 4.14 10.68 -10.81
CA GLN A 317 3.99 11.83 -9.93
C GLN A 317 3.59 13.06 -10.75
N LEU A 318 2.59 13.80 -10.27
CA LEU A 318 1.99 14.93 -10.97
C LEU A 318 1.95 16.15 -10.03
N GLN A 319 2.61 17.24 -10.41
CA GLN A 319 2.46 18.53 -9.73
C GLN A 319 1.46 19.41 -10.49
N TYR A 320 0.32 19.69 -9.86
CA TYR A 320 -0.73 20.60 -10.34
C TYR A 320 -0.92 21.71 -9.30
N GLN A 321 -0.83 22.98 -9.71
CA GLN A 321 -0.99 24.17 -8.86
C GLN A 321 -0.18 24.15 -7.53
N GLY A 322 0.96 23.45 -7.50
CA GLY A 322 1.83 23.31 -6.33
C GLY A 322 1.52 22.10 -5.43
N GLN A 323 0.38 21.43 -5.63
CA GLN A 323 0.03 20.17 -4.97
C GLN A 323 0.56 18.96 -5.75
N ALA A 324 0.78 17.84 -5.05
CA ALA A 324 1.33 16.61 -5.62
C ALA A 324 0.29 15.47 -5.61
N TYR A 325 0.23 14.74 -6.72
CA TYR A 325 -0.67 13.61 -6.95
C TYR A 325 0.09 12.43 -7.55
N ALA A 326 -0.45 11.21 -7.41
CA ALA A 326 0.19 9.98 -7.88
C ALA A 326 -0.79 9.06 -8.62
N ALA A 327 -0.26 8.32 -9.60
CA ALA A 327 -0.87 7.15 -10.22
C ALA A 327 0.22 6.09 -10.47
N ALA A 328 -0.15 4.85 -10.78
CA ALA A 328 0.84 3.76 -10.91
C ALA A 328 0.64 2.89 -12.16
N PHE A 329 1.74 2.34 -12.66
CA PHE A 329 1.77 1.26 -13.67
C PHE A 329 2.85 0.24 -13.32
N ARG A 330 3.00 -0.83 -14.10
CA ARG A 330 4.05 -1.85 -13.89
C ARG A 330 4.91 -2.07 -15.13
N VAL A 331 6.18 -2.40 -14.91
CA VAL A 331 7.14 -2.83 -15.94
C VAL A 331 7.61 -4.24 -15.61
N ALA A 332 7.62 -5.14 -16.60
CA ALA A 332 8.13 -6.51 -16.46
C ALA A 332 8.60 -7.13 -17.79
N GLU A 333 9.50 -8.10 -17.71
CA GLU A 333 9.94 -8.96 -18.80
C GLU A 333 8.89 -10.05 -19.13
N TYR A 334 7.68 -9.67 -19.57
CA TYR A 334 6.58 -10.63 -19.78
C TYR A 334 6.46 -11.19 -21.22
N GLN A 335 5.91 -12.41 -21.31
CA GLN A 335 5.34 -13.03 -22.50
C GLN A 335 3.82 -13.18 -22.31
N LYS A 336 3.02 -12.91 -23.36
CA LYS A 336 1.56 -13.10 -23.32
C LYS A 336 1.23 -14.61 -23.19
N PRO A 337 0.22 -15.00 -22.40
CA PRO A 337 -0.33 -16.35 -22.46
C PRO A 337 -0.79 -16.68 -23.89
N HIS A 338 -0.51 -17.89 -24.36
CA HIS A 338 -1.01 -18.35 -25.67
C HIS A 338 -2.49 -18.74 -25.63
N PHE A 339 -3.06 -18.91 -24.43
CA PHE A 339 -4.48 -19.13 -24.17
C PHE A 339 -4.82 -18.72 -22.72
N GLU A 340 -6.08 -18.39 -22.46
CA GLU A 340 -6.60 -18.14 -21.10
C GLU A 340 -7.07 -19.47 -20.44
N ILE A 341 -6.82 -19.62 -19.14
CA ILE A 341 -7.34 -20.72 -18.31
C ILE A 341 -8.34 -20.12 -17.32
N ALA A 342 -9.64 -20.27 -17.60
CA ALA A 342 -10.70 -19.85 -16.70
C ALA A 342 -11.11 -21.01 -15.78
N VAL A 343 -10.90 -20.87 -14.47
CA VAL A 343 -11.35 -21.85 -13.47
C VAL A 343 -12.70 -21.40 -12.92
N GLN A 344 -13.76 -21.97 -13.49
CA GLN A 344 -15.13 -21.78 -13.07
C GLN A 344 -15.36 -22.56 -11.77
N GLN A 345 -15.67 -21.83 -10.70
CA GLN A 345 -16.06 -22.37 -9.39
C GLN A 345 -17.59 -22.53 -9.34
N ASP A 346 -18.11 -23.36 -8.44
CA ASP A 346 -19.50 -23.26 -8.01
C ASP A 346 -19.75 -21.85 -7.44
N PRO A 347 -20.70 -21.05 -7.99
CA PRO A 347 -20.99 -19.72 -7.47
C PRO A 347 -21.48 -19.72 -6.00
N GLY A 348 -21.90 -20.86 -5.45
CA GLY A 348 -22.33 -20.99 -4.05
C GLY A 348 -21.17 -21.24 -3.07
N GLY A 349 -19.94 -21.23 -3.58
CA GLY A 349 -18.77 -21.71 -2.85
C GLY A 349 -18.84 -23.20 -2.56
N TYR A 350 -17.99 -23.63 -1.63
CA TYR A 350 -17.90 -25.01 -1.16
C TYR A 350 -17.95 -25.04 0.36
N ARG A 351 -18.52 -26.09 0.94
CA ARG A 351 -18.56 -26.30 2.40
C ARG A 351 -17.53 -27.31 2.89
N ILE A 352 -17.30 -27.32 4.20
CA ILE A 352 -16.61 -28.43 4.88
C ILE A 352 -17.37 -29.73 4.57
N GLY A 353 -16.62 -30.77 4.17
CA GLY A 353 -17.15 -32.09 3.79
C GLY A 353 -17.80 -32.16 2.40
N GLU A 354 -17.83 -31.08 1.62
CA GLU A 354 -18.38 -31.08 0.26
C GLU A 354 -17.31 -31.47 -0.79
N LYS A 355 -17.73 -32.21 -1.83
CA LYS A 355 -16.86 -32.54 -2.96
C LYS A 355 -16.63 -31.33 -3.87
N ILE A 356 -15.47 -30.70 -3.72
CA ILE A 356 -15.07 -29.49 -4.46
C ILE A 356 -14.86 -29.83 -5.94
N LYS A 357 -15.87 -29.57 -6.78
CA LYS A 357 -15.79 -29.76 -8.23
C LYS A 357 -15.45 -28.46 -8.94
N LEU A 358 -14.41 -28.46 -9.76
CA LEU A 358 -13.99 -27.34 -10.59
C LEU A 358 -14.23 -27.63 -12.07
N LYS A 359 -14.67 -26.62 -12.81
CA LYS A 359 -14.68 -26.66 -14.28
C LYS A 359 -13.59 -25.73 -14.82
N VAL A 360 -12.58 -26.33 -15.44
CA VAL A 360 -11.46 -25.62 -16.06
C VAL A 360 -11.75 -25.48 -17.55
N GLN A 361 -11.92 -24.23 -18.01
CA GLN A 361 -12.17 -23.91 -19.41
C GLN A 361 -10.93 -23.23 -20.00
N MET A 362 -10.43 -23.74 -21.13
CA MET A 362 -9.23 -23.23 -21.80
C MET A 362 -9.59 -22.68 -23.19
N ARG A 363 -9.24 -21.42 -23.44
CA ARG A 363 -9.61 -20.70 -24.67
C ARG A 363 -8.39 -19.97 -25.23
N TYR A 364 -8.12 -20.15 -26.52
CA TYR A 364 -7.19 -19.28 -27.24
C TYR A 364 -7.74 -17.82 -27.24
N PRO A 365 -6.90 -16.79 -27.44
CA PRO A 365 -7.34 -15.38 -27.39
C PRO A 365 -8.38 -15.01 -28.46
N ASP A 366 -8.52 -15.82 -29.51
CA ASP A 366 -9.61 -15.77 -30.50
C ASP A 366 -10.95 -16.35 -29.97
N GLY A 367 -10.99 -16.86 -28.74
CA GLY A 367 -12.13 -17.52 -28.12
C GLY A 367 -12.34 -19.00 -28.52
N LYS A 368 -11.41 -19.63 -29.24
CA LYS A 368 -11.53 -21.03 -29.70
C LYS A 368 -11.01 -22.01 -28.64
N PRO A 369 -11.56 -23.23 -28.56
CA PRO A 369 -11.23 -24.18 -27.49
C PRO A 369 -9.83 -24.78 -27.62
N VAL A 370 -9.09 -24.83 -26.50
CA VAL A 370 -7.79 -25.53 -26.42
C VAL A 370 -8.04 -27.02 -26.18
N LYS A 371 -8.26 -27.76 -27.27
CA LYS A 371 -8.62 -29.19 -27.24
C LYS A 371 -7.44 -30.07 -26.85
N HIS A 372 -7.71 -31.09 -26.03
CA HIS A 372 -6.74 -32.14 -25.65
C HIS A 372 -5.41 -31.61 -25.10
N ALA A 373 -5.46 -30.47 -24.40
CA ALA A 373 -4.33 -29.95 -23.64
C ALA A 373 -3.96 -30.94 -22.53
N SER A 374 -2.67 -31.11 -22.24
CA SER A 374 -2.18 -31.83 -21.07
C SER A 374 -2.18 -30.87 -19.88
N VAL A 375 -2.79 -31.25 -18.76
CA VAL A 375 -3.04 -30.33 -17.63
C VAL A 375 -2.49 -30.93 -16.33
N ASP A 376 -1.41 -30.35 -15.81
CA ASP A 376 -0.92 -30.64 -14.45
C ASP A 376 -1.68 -29.73 -13.47
N LEU A 377 -2.31 -30.30 -12.45
CA LEU A 377 -3.05 -29.55 -11.42
C LEU A 377 -2.50 -29.88 -10.04
N SER A 378 -2.16 -28.85 -9.27
CA SER A 378 -1.48 -28.94 -7.97
C SER A 378 -2.24 -28.10 -6.94
N VAL A 379 -2.71 -28.71 -5.85
CA VAL A 379 -3.51 -28.03 -4.80
C VAL A 379 -2.70 -27.92 -3.52
N ARG A 380 -2.74 -26.75 -2.89
CA ARG A 380 -2.31 -26.55 -1.50
C ARG A 380 -3.47 -26.01 -0.65
N ALA A 381 -3.54 -26.39 0.62
CA ALA A 381 -4.53 -25.88 1.57
C ALA A 381 -3.87 -25.14 2.73
N GLN A 382 -4.57 -24.15 3.27
CA GLN A 382 -4.24 -23.43 4.49
C GLN A 382 -5.52 -23.24 5.31
N ASN A 383 -5.51 -23.66 6.57
CA ASN A 383 -6.69 -23.57 7.43
C ASN A 383 -6.97 -22.10 7.79
N LEU A 384 -8.24 -21.76 8.00
CA LEU A 384 -8.72 -20.43 8.35
C LEU A 384 -9.25 -20.44 9.78
N SER A 385 -8.90 -19.42 10.55
CA SER A 385 -9.50 -19.16 11.87
C SER A 385 -10.55 -18.08 11.75
N VAL A 386 -11.69 -18.21 12.43
CA VAL A 386 -12.64 -17.10 12.58
C VAL A 386 -12.23 -16.26 13.79
N VAL A 387 -12.10 -14.95 13.60
CA VAL A 387 -11.86 -13.96 14.65
C VAL A 387 -12.92 -12.87 14.49
N GLU A 388 -13.73 -12.65 15.52
CA GLU A 388 -14.80 -11.62 15.56
C GLU A 388 -15.84 -11.70 14.41
N GLY A 389 -15.92 -12.86 13.73
CA GLY A 389 -16.79 -13.10 12.57
C GLY A 389 -16.09 -12.98 11.22
N GLU A 390 -14.88 -12.44 11.17
CA GLU A 390 -14.05 -12.40 9.96
C GLU A 390 -13.10 -13.62 9.86
N LEU A 391 -12.72 -13.98 8.63
CA LEU A 391 -11.81 -15.09 8.35
C LEU A 391 -10.35 -14.61 8.33
N ALA A 392 -9.61 -14.92 9.38
CA ALA A 392 -8.18 -14.68 9.52
C ALA A 392 -7.35 -15.92 9.12
N TYR A 393 -6.12 -15.70 8.66
CA TYR A 393 -5.21 -16.78 8.24
C TYR A 393 -4.47 -17.39 9.45
N ALA A 394 -4.73 -18.66 9.75
CA ALA A 394 -4.05 -19.37 10.83
C ALA A 394 -2.74 -20.02 10.33
N GLY A 395 -1.63 -19.71 11.01
CA GLY A 395 -0.36 -20.44 10.85
C GLY A 395 0.43 -20.18 9.55
N GLN A 396 1.64 -20.74 9.51
CA GLN A 396 2.62 -20.50 8.43
C GLN A 396 2.54 -21.54 7.30
N PHE A 397 2.41 -21.03 6.08
CA PHE A 397 2.55 -21.72 4.77
C PHE A 397 1.47 -22.77 4.39
N PRO A 398 0.92 -22.69 3.14
CA PRO A 398 -0.01 -23.71 2.62
C PRO A 398 0.62 -25.09 2.36
N LEU A 399 -0.03 -26.14 2.82
CA LEU A 399 0.37 -27.56 2.71
C LEU A 399 -0.17 -28.19 1.41
N LYS A 400 0.63 -28.99 0.70
CA LYS A 400 0.20 -29.67 -0.54
C LYS A 400 -0.81 -30.79 -0.22
N LEU A 401 -1.95 -30.80 -0.93
CA LEU A 401 -2.99 -31.83 -0.81
C LEU A 401 -2.92 -32.88 -1.93
N THR A 402 -2.89 -32.45 -3.19
CA THR A 402 -2.81 -33.34 -4.34
C THR A 402 -2.01 -32.72 -5.49
N GLU A 403 -1.55 -33.56 -6.41
CA GLU A 403 -1.02 -33.18 -7.72
C GLU A 403 -1.31 -34.28 -8.73
N GLU A 404 -2.07 -33.93 -9.77
CA GLU A 404 -2.72 -34.86 -10.69
C GLU A 404 -2.59 -34.37 -12.13
N GLN A 405 -2.58 -35.31 -13.08
CA GLN A 405 -2.51 -35.01 -14.52
C GLN A 405 -3.83 -35.36 -15.22
N TYR A 406 -4.29 -34.44 -16.05
CA TYR A 406 -5.55 -34.50 -16.77
C TYR A 406 -5.36 -34.16 -18.26
N SER A 407 -6.39 -34.38 -19.08
CA SER A 407 -6.46 -33.81 -20.43
C SER A 407 -7.81 -33.16 -20.71
N SER A 408 -7.84 -32.06 -21.47
CA SER A 408 -9.07 -31.39 -21.86
C SER A 408 -9.84 -32.13 -22.97
N ASP A 409 -11.14 -31.92 -23.02
CA ASP A 409 -12.01 -32.51 -24.03
C ASP A 409 -11.93 -31.79 -25.40
N GLY A 410 -12.76 -32.22 -26.35
CA GLY A 410 -12.88 -31.59 -27.67
C GLY A 410 -13.53 -30.19 -27.66
N SER A 411 -14.05 -29.75 -26.52
CA SER A 411 -14.56 -28.40 -26.25
C SER A 411 -13.55 -27.54 -25.46
N GLY A 412 -12.34 -28.05 -25.19
CA GLY A 412 -11.32 -27.37 -24.40
C GLY A 412 -11.72 -27.16 -22.95
N GLU A 413 -12.50 -28.08 -22.40
CA GLU A 413 -12.99 -28.05 -21.02
C GLU A 413 -12.53 -29.31 -20.27
N LEU A 414 -12.45 -29.20 -18.95
CA LEU A 414 -12.05 -30.25 -18.03
C LEU A 414 -12.85 -30.10 -16.73
N SER A 415 -13.34 -31.21 -16.18
CA SER A 415 -13.93 -31.27 -14.84
C SER A 415 -12.98 -31.99 -13.88
N VAL A 416 -12.68 -31.35 -12.76
CA VAL A 416 -11.75 -31.82 -11.73
C VAL A 416 -12.51 -31.93 -10.40
N SER A 417 -12.21 -32.95 -9.58
CA SER A 417 -12.66 -33.00 -8.19
C SER A 417 -11.45 -32.86 -7.28
N LEU A 418 -11.45 -31.87 -6.39
CA LEU A 418 -10.41 -31.72 -5.37
C LEU A 418 -10.78 -32.52 -4.11
N PRO A 419 -9.82 -32.80 -3.21
CA PRO A 419 -10.11 -33.46 -1.93
C PRO A 419 -11.06 -32.64 -1.04
N ASP A 420 -11.96 -33.32 -0.34
CA ASP A 420 -12.96 -32.72 0.53
C ASP A 420 -12.29 -32.06 1.76
N ALA A 421 -12.55 -30.77 2.02
CA ALA A 421 -11.96 -30.06 3.15
C ALA A 421 -12.64 -30.45 4.48
N LYS A 422 -11.85 -30.68 5.54
CA LYS A 422 -12.35 -31.07 6.87
C LYS A 422 -12.54 -29.90 7.84
N GLU A 423 -11.99 -28.75 7.52
CA GLU A 423 -12.00 -27.51 8.31
C GLU A 423 -12.13 -26.32 7.34
N ALA A 424 -12.53 -25.15 7.85
CA ALA A 424 -12.59 -23.92 7.05
C ALA A 424 -11.20 -23.64 6.44
N SER A 425 -11.13 -23.50 5.11
CA SER A 425 -9.87 -23.68 4.37
C SER A 425 -9.76 -22.76 3.16
N ARG A 426 -8.54 -22.30 2.89
CA ARG A 426 -8.11 -21.67 1.64
C ARG A 426 -7.36 -22.68 0.80
N TYR A 427 -7.94 -23.09 -0.32
CA TYR A 427 -7.29 -23.93 -1.32
C TYR A 427 -6.67 -23.04 -2.41
N ILE A 428 -5.36 -23.17 -2.60
CA ILE A 428 -4.61 -22.54 -3.68
C ILE A 428 -4.43 -23.60 -4.77
N VAL A 429 -5.13 -23.41 -5.89
CA VAL A 429 -5.17 -24.33 -7.02
C VAL A 429 -4.28 -23.78 -8.12
N SER A 430 -3.11 -24.37 -8.32
CA SER A 430 -2.21 -24.07 -9.43
C SER A 430 -2.45 -25.04 -10.59
N ILE A 431 -2.70 -24.51 -11.78
CA ILE A 431 -2.93 -25.28 -13.01
C ILE A 431 -1.84 -24.92 -14.01
N LEU A 432 -1.16 -25.93 -14.57
CA LEU A 432 -0.21 -25.79 -15.68
C LEU A 432 -0.75 -26.59 -16.86
N ALA A 433 -1.35 -25.89 -17.82
CA ALA A 433 -1.85 -26.52 -19.05
C ALA A 433 -0.81 -26.37 -20.18
N THR A 434 -0.69 -27.41 -21.00
CA THR A 434 0.17 -27.48 -22.18
C THR A 434 -0.69 -27.81 -23.40
N ASP A 435 -0.71 -26.95 -24.42
CA ASP A 435 -1.46 -27.22 -25.65
C ASP A 435 -0.73 -28.17 -26.61
N GLY A 436 -1.38 -28.48 -27.74
CA GLY A 436 -0.79 -29.33 -28.79
C GLY A 436 0.45 -28.73 -29.47
N ALA A 437 0.75 -27.44 -29.28
CA ALA A 437 1.96 -26.76 -29.73
C ALA A 437 3.04 -26.65 -28.64
N ALA A 438 2.85 -27.39 -27.53
CA ALA A 438 3.70 -27.37 -26.34
C ALA A 438 3.78 -26.01 -25.62
N TYR A 439 2.88 -25.07 -25.91
CA TYR A 439 2.80 -23.81 -25.16
C TYR A 439 2.22 -24.06 -23.77
N ARG A 440 2.98 -23.66 -22.75
CA ARG A 440 2.62 -23.84 -21.34
C ARG A 440 2.04 -22.55 -20.77
N VAL A 441 0.83 -22.63 -20.23
CA VAL A 441 0.18 -21.54 -19.48
C VAL A 441 -0.01 -22.01 -18.05
N ARG A 442 0.42 -21.19 -17.08
CA ARG A 442 0.17 -21.41 -15.66
C ARG A 442 -0.88 -20.42 -15.17
N HIS A 443 -1.95 -20.94 -14.57
CA HIS A 443 -2.89 -20.16 -13.77
C HIS A 443 -2.74 -20.55 -12.29
N THR A 444 -3.13 -19.68 -11.38
CA THR A 444 -3.27 -20.03 -9.96
C THR A 444 -4.42 -19.24 -9.37
N GLN A 445 -5.34 -19.95 -8.72
CA GLN A 445 -6.58 -19.39 -8.19
C GLN A 445 -6.78 -19.80 -6.74
N GLU A 446 -7.40 -18.92 -5.98
CA GLU A 446 -7.76 -19.16 -4.59
C GLU A 446 -9.23 -19.52 -4.48
N ILE A 447 -9.51 -20.52 -3.66
CA ILE A 447 -10.83 -21.09 -3.40
C ILE A 447 -11.00 -21.13 -1.89
N LEU A 448 -12.09 -20.56 -1.38
CA LEU A 448 -12.32 -20.37 0.05
C LEU A 448 -13.53 -21.21 0.47
N ILE A 449 -13.25 -22.27 1.22
CA ILE A 449 -14.25 -23.21 1.74
C ILE A 449 -14.86 -22.65 3.02
N ASP A 450 -16.18 -22.74 3.10
CA ASP A 450 -17.07 -22.18 4.13
C ASP A 450 -17.06 -20.65 4.28
N ARG A 451 -16.69 -19.92 3.21
CA ARG A 451 -16.76 -18.44 3.17
C ARG A 451 -18.16 -17.85 2.91
N ALA A 452 -19.18 -18.69 2.69
CA ALA A 452 -20.58 -18.27 2.53
C ALA A 452 -20.83 -17.12 1.52
N LEU A 453 -20.24 -17.20 0.33
CA LEU A 453 -20.62 -16.34 -0.80
C LEU A 453 -21.86 -16.93 -1.50
N SER A 454 -22.90 -16.13 -1.70
CA SER A 454 -24.19 -16.60 -2.23
C SER A 454 -24.19 -16.73 -3.76
N SER A 455 -24.54 -17.92 -4.27
CA SER A 455 -24.73 -18.18 -5.71
C SER A 455 -25.92 -17.44 -6.31
N TRP A 456 -26.90 -17.12 -5.47
CA TRP A 456 -28.12 -16.41 -5.82
C TRP A 456 -28.28 -15.21 -4.90
N SER A 457 -28.55 -14.03 -5.48
CA SER A 457 -29.02 -12.91 -4.67
C SER A 457 -30.52 -13.03 -4.44
N ILE A 458 -30.93 -12.74 -3.20
CA ILE A 458 -32.31 -12.57 -2.78
C ILE A 458 -32.51 -11.08 -2.49
N ALA A 459 -33.49 -10.47 -3.15
CA ALA A 459 -33.82 -9.06 -3.00
C ALA A 459 -35.31 -8.87 -2.68
N THR A 460 -35.61 -7.89 -1.84
CA THR A 460 -36.97 -7.39 -1.57
C THR A 460 -37.00 -5.90 -1.89
N ALA A 461 -38.16 -5.39 -2.32
CA ALA A 461 -38.33 -3.96 -2.62
C ALA A 461 -38.25 -3.07 -1.35
N LYS A 462 -38.38 -3.66 -0.16
CA LYS A 462 -38.16 -3.02 1.14
C LYS A 462 -37.48 -3.97 2.11
N ARG A 463 -36.46 -3.51 2.82
CA ARG A 463 -35.78 -4.27 3.90
C ARG A 463 -36.64 -4.49 5.14
N PHE A 464 -37.70 -3.71 5.34
CA PHE A 464 -38.64 -3.90 6.44
C PHE A 464 -40.10 -3.67 6.03
N THR A 465 -41.02 -4.30 6.75
CA THR A 465 -42.48 -4.21 6.56
C THR A 465 -43.24 -4.21 7.89
N GLN A 466 -44.55 -4.01 7.86
CA GLN A 466 -45.42 -4.16 9.03
C GLN A 466 -45.91 -5.62 9.19
N LEU A 467 -46.44 -5.95 10.37
CA LEU A 467 -47.06 -7.25 10.63
C LEU A 467 -48.23 -7.51 9.66
N GLY A 468 -48.27 -8.69 9.04
CA GLY A 468 -49.31 -9.07 8.07
C GLY A 468 -49.10 -8.52 6.65
N ASP A 469 -48.10 -7.68 6.40
CA ASP A 469 -47.71 -7.32 5.03
C ASP A 469 -47.27 -8.57 4.26
N THR A 470 -47.62 -8.64 2.97
CA THR A 470 -47.13 -9.69 2.06
C THR A 470 -45.87 -9.20 1.36
N VAL A 471 -44.75 -9.89 1.57
CA VAL A 471 -43.41 -9.48 1.13
C VAL A 471 -42.93 -10.36 -0.02
N THR A 472 -42.75 -9.77 -1.20
CA THR A 472 -42.21 -10.47 -2.37
C THR A 472 -40.68 -10.44 -2.35
N PHE A 473 -40.09 -11.61 -2.12
CA PHE A 473 -38.65 -11.83 -2.29
C PHE A 473 -38.40 -12.31 -3.72
N GLN A 474 -37.76 -11.47 -4.52
CA GLN A 474 -37.24 -11.83 -5.84
C GLN A 474 -35.88 -12.49 -5.69
N PHE A 475 -35.58 -13.48 -6.53
CA PHE A 475 -34.30 -14.17 -6.54
C PHE A 475 -33.78 -14.37 -7.96
N LYS A 476 -32.46 -14.27 -8.12
CA LYS A 476 -31.76 -14.57 -9.38
C LYS A 476 -30.45 -15.29 -9.07
N PRO A 477 -29.96 -16.18 -9.95
CA PRO A 477 -28.58 -16.62 -9.86
C PRO A 477 -27.66 -15.46 -10.31
N GLU A 478 -26.45 -15.38 -9.75
CA GLU A 478 -25.43 -14.45 -10.25
C GLU A 478 -24.77 -14.92 -11.56
N VAL A 479 -25.05 -16.16 -11.99
CA VAL A 479 -24.66 -16.72 -13.28
C VAL A 479 -25.87 -17.39 -13.94
N GLU A 480 -26.28 -16.92 -15.13
CA GLU A 480 -27.55 -17.32 -15.78
C GLU A 480 -27.65 -18.83 -16.12
N SER A 481 -26.54 -19.58 -16.10
CA SER A 481 -26.52 -21.03 -16.33
C SER A 481 -27.14 -21.86 -15.20
N ASN A 482 -27.30 -21.30 -13.99
CA ASN A 482 -27.74 -22.05 -12.82
C ASN A 482 -29.26 -22.30 -12.83
N THR A 483 -29.67 -23.35 -13.56
CA THR A 483 -31.07 -23.81 -13.66
C THR A 483 -31.36 -24.91 -12.64
N VAL A 484 -31.76 -24.50 -11.43
CA VAL A 484 -32.22 -25.42 -10.38
C VAL A 484 -33.68 -25.81 -10.62
N LYS A 485 -34.00 -27.11 -10.58
CA LYS A 485 -35.32 -27.66 -10.95
C LYS A 485 -36.43 -27.41 -9.94
N SER A 486 -36.09 -27.34 -8.66
CA SER A 486 -37.00 -27.05 -7.56
C SER A 486 -36.20 -26.35 -6.47
N LEU A 487 -36.72 -25.21 -6.03
CA LEU A 487 -36.11 -24.40 -4.98
C LEU A 487 -36.93 -24.56 -3.70
N GLN A 488 -36.31 -24.32 -2.55
CA GLN A 488 -36.97 -24.16 -1.27
C GLN A 488 -36.59 -22.79 -0.69
N TRP A 489 -37.47 -22.23 0.13
CA TRP A 489 -37.05 -21.20 1.08
C TRP A 489 -37.26 -21.70 2.50
N ASP A 490 -36.43 -21.24 3.41
CA ASP A 490 -36.72 -21.23 4.85
C ASP A 490 -36.53 -19.81 5.39
N TRP A 491 -37.20 -19.50 6.49
CA TRP A 491 -36.81 -18.37 7.33
C TRP A 491 -36.51 -18.83 8.77
N VAL A 492 -35.60 -18.10 9.42
CA VAL A 492 -35.28 -18.23 10.84
C VAL A 492 -35.55 -16.89 11.51
N ARG A 493 -36.48 -16.87 12.48
CA ARG A 493 -36.76 -15.68 13.30
C ARG A 493 -35.77 -15.62 14.46
N LEU A 494 -35.01 -14.53 14.57
CA LEU A 494 -33.81 -14.51 15.43
C LEU A 494 -34.13 -14.49 16.94
N GLU A 495 -35.26 -13.92 17.38
CA GLU A 495 -35.55 -13.73 18.80
C GLU A 495 -36.17 -14.96 19.50
N ASP A 496 -36.71 -15.92 18.75
CA ASP A 496 -37.24 -17.19 19.30
C ASP A 496 -36.78 -18.46 18.55
N ARG A 497 -35.93 -18.30 17.52
CA ARG A 497 -35.45 -19.37 16.63
C ARG A 497 -36.58 -20.20 15.99
N SER A 498 -37.78 -19.62 15.87
CA SER A 498 -38.86 -20.24 15.10
C SER A 498 -38.48 -20.28 13.61
N VAL A 499 -38.97 -21.32 12.92
CA VAL A 499 -38.68 -21.56 11.51
C VAL A 499 -39.95 -21.96 10.75
N GLU A 500 -40.00 -21.58 9.49
CA GLU A 500 -41.00 -22.01 8.50
C GLU A 500 -40.26 -22.21 7.17
N HIS A 501 -40.74 -23.13 6.34
CA HIS A 501 -40.16 -23.42 5.04
C HIS A 501 -41.24 -23.82 4.03
N ALA A 502 -40.99 -23.58 2.75
CA ALA A 502 -41.83 -24.10 1.67
C ALA A 502 -41.03 -24.33 0.38
N THR A 503 -41.57 -25.20 -0.48
CA THR A 503 -41.06 -25.42 -1.84
C THR A 503 -41.59 -24.34 -2.79
N ILE A 504 -40.73 -23.86 -3.70
CA ILE A 504 -41.06 -22.94 -4.77
C ILE A 504 -41.23 -23.76 -6.05
N SER A 505 -42.47 -23.98 -6.47
CA SER A 505 -42.80 -24.85 -7.61
C SER A 505 -42.34 -24.27 -8.95
N GLU A 506 -42.59 -22.99 -9.18
CA GLU A 506 -42.19 -22.21 -10.37
C GLU A 506 -42.03 -20.73 -10.02
N GLY A 507 -41.19 -20.00 -10.75
CA GLY A 507 -41.06 -18.54 -10.68
C GLY A 507 -39.64 -18.01 -10.40
N LYS A 508 -39.52 -16.68 -10.34
CA LYS A 508 -38.30 -15.94 -9.92
C LYS A 508 -38.50 -15.16 -8.61
N SER A 509 -39.55 -15.50 -7.86
CA SER A 509 -39.92 -14.83 -6.62
C SER A 509 -40.83 -15.69 -5.77
N PHE A 510 -40.77 -15.52 -4.44
CA PHE A 510 -41.74 -16.09 -3.49
C PHE A 510 -42.30 -15.00 -2.59
N ASN A 511 -43.51 -15.22 -2.05
CA ASN A 511 -44.18 -14.31 -1.14
C ASN A 511 -44.18 -14.88 0.27
N LEU A 512 -43.77 -14.09 1.26
CA LEU A 512 -43.91 -14.39 2.68
C LEU A 512 -44.96 -13.49 3.33
N ASN A 513 -45.63 -13.98 4.36
CA ASN A 513 -46.49 -13.17 5.24
C ASN A 513 -46.14 -13.50 6.69
N PHE A 514 -45.61 -12.53 7.41
CA PHE A 514 -45.00 -12.76 8.72
C PHE A 514 -46.04 -12.63 9.84
N LYS A 515 -46.22 -13.73 10.58
CA LYS A 515 -47.24 -13.91 11.64
C LYS A 515 -46.83 -13.29 13.00
N LYS A 516 -45.57 -12.90 13.15
CA LYS A 516 -45.00 -12.17 14.30
C LYS A 516 -44.13 -11.01 13.80
N SER A 517 -43.90 -10.02 14.65
CA SER A 517 -42.83 -9.04 14.40
C SER A 517 -41.46 -9.65 14.76
N GLY A 518 -40.36 -9.05 14.32
CA GLY A 518 -39.01 -9.56 14.56
C GLY A 518 -38.07 -9.53 13.37
N SER A 519 -36.81 -9.92 13.61
CA SER A 519 -35.76 -10.05 12.61
C SER A 519 -35.77 -11.46 12.03
N TYR A 520 -35.86 -11.55 10.70
CA TYR A 520 -35.91 -12.80 9.97
C TYR A 520 -34.69 -12.93 9.05
N GLN A 521 -33.89 -13.99 9.23
CA GLN A 521 -32.97 -14.45 8.20
C GLN A 521 -33.77 -15.27 7.18
N ILE A 522 -33.79 -14.82 5.93
CA ILE A 522 -34.47 -15.48 4.81
C ILE A 522 -33.42 -16.23 3.98
N ASN A 523 -33.59 -17.53 3.82
CA ASN A 523 -32.66 -18.42 3.14
C ASN A 523 -33.33 -19.01 1.89
N LEU A 524 -32.61 -19.02 0.75
CA LEU A 524 -32.99 -19.77 -0.46
C LEU A 524 -32.12 -21.02 -0.54
N ARG A 525 -32.73 -22.17 -0.85
CA ARG A 525 -32.07 -23.47 -0.97
C ARG A 525 -32.46 -24.22 -2.22
N ASP A 526 -31.67 -25.23 -2.58
CA ASP A 526 -32.08 -26.27 -3.51
C ASP A 526 -32.88 -27.38 -2.80
N GLN A 527 -33.31 -28.37 -3.58
CA GLN A 527 -34.00 -29.59 -3.13
C GLN A 527 -33.22 -30.40 -2.07
N ASP A 528 -31.90 -30.27 -2.01
CA ASP A 528 -30.96 -31.06 -1.20
C ASP A 528 -30.53 -30.31 0.08
N GLY A 529 -31.04 -29.08 0.29
CA GLY A 529 -30.80 -28.28 1.49
C GLY A 529 -29.52 -27.41 1.46
N LYS A 530 -28.83 -27.32 0.31
CA LYS A 530 -27.69 -26.41 0.13
C LYS A 530 -28.19 -24.96 0.15
N LEU A 531 -27.48 -24.08 0.86
CA LEU A 531 -27.82 -22.65 0.87
C LEU A 531 -27.34 -22.02 -0.44
N LEU A 532 -28.27 -21.47 -1.21
CA LEU A 532 -28.02 -20.81 -2.48
C LEU A 532 -27.86 -19.29 -2.30
N GLY A 533 -28.62 -18.71 -1.38
CA GLY A 533 -28.54 -17.32 -1.00
C GLY A 533 -29.19 -17.07 0.35
N ALA A 534 -28.86 -15.93 0.96
CA ALA A 534 -29.49 -15.46 2.19
C ALA A 534 -29.68 -13.94 2.14
N THR A 535 -30.67 -13.45 2.88
CA THR A 535 -30.90 -12.03 3.13
C THR A 535 -31.56 -11.83 4.50
N GLN A 536 -31.64 -10.60 4.98
CA GLN A 536 -32.32 -10.26 6.24
C GLN A 536 -33.53 -9.38 5.95
N HIS A 537 -34.62 -9.62 6.69
CA HIS A 537 -35.85 -8.84 6.63
C HIS A 537 -36.38 -8.55 8.02
N TRP A 538 -36.75 -7.30 8.28
CA TRP A 538 -37.23 -6.85 9.59
C TRP A 538 -38.75 -6.63 9.54
N VAL A 539 -39.50 -7.18 10.50
CA VAL A 539 -40.94 -6.98 10.62
C VAL A 539 -41.22 -6.12 11.84
N ALA A 540 -41.74 -4.92 11.60
CA ALA A 540 -42.01 -3.93 12.63
C ALA A 540 -43.17 -4.37 13.55
N GLY A 541 -43.05 -4.06 14.84
CA GLY A 541 -43.95 -4.47 15.91
C GLY A 541 -43.23 -4.70 17.25
N PRO A 542 -43.95 -5.18 18.29
CA PRO A 542 -43.47 -5.22 19.67
C PRO A 542 -42.50 -6.38 19.99
N ASP A 543 -42.38 -7.38 19.11
CA ASP A 543 -41.53 -8.57 19.34
C ASP A 543 -40.11 -8.42 18.78
N LEU A 544 -39.84 -7.38 17.98
CA LEU A 544 -38.52 -7.08 17.42
C LEU A 544 -37.58 -6.56 18.51
N LYS A 545 -36.33 -7.05 18.50
CA LYS A 545 -35.31 -6.68 19.48
C LYS A 545 -33.97 -6.38 18.81
N THR A 546 -33.22 -5.46 19.41
CA THR A 546 -31.80 -5.23 19.14
C THR A 546 -30.95 -5.70 20.34
N THR A 547 -29.63 -5.68 20.20
CA THR A 547 -28.67 -6.03 21.26
C THR A 547 -28.82 -5.09 22.47
N PRO A 548 -28.81 -5.59 23.72
CA PRO A 548 -28.85 -4.73 24.91
C PRO A 548 -27.74 -3.68 24.92
N GLY A 549 -28.08 -2.42 25.18
CA GLY A 549 -27.13 -1.29 25.13
C GLY A 549 -26.86 -0.73 23.73
N HIS A 550 -27.61 -1.15 22.71
CA HIS A 550 -27.52 -0.65 21.34
C HIS A 550 -28.86 -0.09 20.84
N THR A 551 -28.80 0.61 19.70
CA THR A 551 -29.96 0.92 18.86
C THR A 551 -29.65 0.54 17.41
N GLU A 552 -30.65 0.06 16.68
CA GLU A 552 -30.54 -0.37 15.28
C GLU A 552 -31.35 0.58 14.39
N VAL A 553 -30.77 0.99 13.25
CA VAL A 553 -31.41 1.90 12.29
C VAL A 553 -31.41 1.28 10.89
N VAL A 554 -32.55 0.75 10.46
CA VAL A 554 -32.71 0.01 9.20
C VAL A 554 -33.44 0.87 8.17
N TRP A 555 -32.72 1.32 7.13
CA TRP A 555 -33.29 1.95 5.93
C TRP A 555 -34.12 0.96 5.10
N ASP A 556 -35.24 1.43 4.53
CA ASP A 556 -36.10 0.58 3.70
C ASP A 556 -35.42 0.17 2.37
N LYS A 557 -34.45 0.95 1.88
CA LYS A 557 -33.61 0.62 0.72
C LYS A 557 -32.12 0.75 1.03
N ALA A 558 -31.28 0.22 0.14
CA ALA A 558 -29.81 0.39 0.19
C ALA A 558 -29.30 1.62 -0.61
N GLU A 559 -30.10 2.12 -1.56
CA GLU A 559 -29.82 3.31 -2.36
C GLU A 559 -31.15 3.94 -2.80
N TYR A 560 -31.19 5.27 -2.87
CA TYR A 560 -32.38 6.05 -3.24
C TYR A 560 -32.15 6.90 -4.49
N GLN A 561 -33.24 7.17 -5.21
CA GLN A 561 -33.27 8.15 -6.30
C GLN A 561 -33.73 9.52 -5.79
N LEU A 562 -33.41 10.59 -6.52
CA LEU A 562 -33.86 11.95 -6.19
C LEU A 562 -35.38 12.06 -6.24
N GLY A 563 -35.98 12.67 -5.22
CA GLY A 563 -37.43 12.82 -5.09
C GLY A 563 -38.16 11.61 -4.47
N GLU A 564 -37.45 10.53 -4.14
CA GLU A 564 -38.02 9.46 -3.32
C GLU A 564 -38.20 9.89 -1.85
N THR A 565 -38.90 9.08 -1.05
CA THR A 565 -38.95 9.25 0.41
C THR A 565 -38.23 8.07 1.04
N ALA A 566 -37.15 8.34 1.78
CA ALA A 566 -36.48 7.33 2.58
C ALA A 566 -37.28 7.07 3.85
N SER A 567 -37.38 5.81 4.28
CA SER A 567 -37.95 5.46 5.58
C SER A 567 -36.96 4.61 6.37
N ALA A 568 -36.76 4.93 7.64
CA ALA A 568 -36.01 4.08 8.56
C ALA A 568 -36.93 3.51 9.64
N LEU A 569 -36.63 2.27 10.03
CA LEU A 569 -37.09 1.65 11.26
C LEU A 569 -35.98 1.82 12.31
N ILE A 570 -36.31 2.43 13.45
CA ILE A 570 -35.39 2.65 14.58
C ILE A 570 -35.86 1.74 15.72
N THR A 571 -34.97 0.88 16.21
CA THR A 571 -35.24 -0.10 17.28
C THR A 571 -34.23 0.07 18.41
N PHE A 572 -34.70 0.47 19.60
CA PHE A 572 -33.92 0.68 20.81
C PHE A 572 -33.91 -0.59 21.69
N SER A 573 -32.84 -0.82 22.47
CA SER A 573 -32.82 -1.90 23.47
C SER A 573 -33.78 -1.67 24.64
N ASP A 574 -34.04 -0.40 24.95
CA ASP A 574 -34.79 0.06 26.11
C ASP A 574 -35.98 0.96 25.70
N PRO A 575 -36.94 1.24 26.61
CA PRO A 575 -38.00 2.21 26.35
C PRO A 575 -37.45 3.64 26.21
N VAL A 576 -37.46 4.16 24.98
CA VAL A 576 -36.91 5.48 24.62
C VAL A 576 -38.00 6.42 24.12
N ASP A 577 -38.25 7.48 24.92
CA ASP A 577 -39.19 8.56 24.60
C ASP A 577 -38.49 9.79 24.02
N TYR A 578 -37.17 9.92 24.23
CA TYR A 578 -36.35 11.04 23.80
C TYR A 578 -35.04 10.53 23.19
N ALA A 579 -34.81 10.88 21.93
CA ALA A 579 -33.57 10.64 21.20
C ALA A 579 -33.35 11.83 20.25
N LEU A 580 -32.10 12.26 20.12
CA LEU A 580 -31.67 13.23 19.12
C LEU A 580 -31.52 12.52 17.78
N LEU A 581 -32.22 13.03 16.76
CA LEU A 581 -32.02 12.72 15.36
C LEU A 581 -31.19 13.86 14.75
N SER A 582 -30.09 13.54 14.07
CA SER A 582 -29.29 14.53 13.34
C SER A 582 -28.87 14.04 11.96
N LEU A 583 -28.99 14.92 10.95
CA LEU A 583 -28.40 14.68 9.63
C LEU A 583 -26.99 15.26 9.57
N GLU A 584 -26.03 14.45 9.15
CA GLU A 584 -24.61 14.67 9.41
C GLU A 584 -23.73 14.30 8.22
N ARG A 585 -22.67 15.09 8.05
CA ARG A 585 -21.57 14.86 7.10
C ARG A 585 -20.35 15.67 7.52
N ASP A 586 -20.12 16.82 6.89
CA ASP A 586 -19.08 17.80 7.26
C ASP A 586 -19.50 18.70 8.43
N SER A 587 -20.81 18.72 8.73
CA SER A 587 -21.39 19.32 9.93
C SER A 587 -22.72 18.64 10.27
N VAL A 588 -23.32 19.01 11.40
CA VAL A 588 -24.73 18.71 11.68
C VAL A 588 -25.62 19.66 10.86
N GLU A 589 -26.13 19.15 9.74
CA GLU A 589 -26.94 19.89 8.76
C GLU A 589 -28.37 20.15 9.27
N GLN A 590 -28.98 19.19 9.98
CA GLN A 590 -30.33 19.28 10.57
C GLN A 590 -30.41 18.52 11.90
N THR A 591 -31.36 18.90 12.76
CA THR A 591 -31.67 18.25 14.06
C THR A 591 -33.17 18.09 14.28
N ALA A 592 -33.58 17.12 15.11
CA ALA A 592 -34.92 17.01 15.68
C ALA A 592 -34.91 16.06 16.91
N ILE A 593 -35.81 16.25 17.87
CA ILE A 593 -36.03 15.28 18.96
C ILE A 593 -37.16 14.31 18.57
N ILE A 594 -36.96 13.00 18.79
CA ILE A 594 -37.85 11.94 18.27
C ILE A 594 -39.32 12.07 18.72
N SER A 595 -39.57 12.60 19.91
CA SER A 595 -40.93 12.87 20.42
C SER A 595 -41.62 14.05 19.73
N ALA A 596 -40.87 15.10 19.38
CA ALA A 596 -41.38 16.31 18.72
C ALA A 596 -41.83 16.06 17.27
N VAL A 597 -41.29 15.03 16.61
CA VAL A 597 -41.63 14.68 15.22
C VAL A 597 -42.85 13.76 15.08
N SER A 598 -43.54 13.44 16.18
CA SER A 598 -44.60 12.44 16.23
C SER A 598 -45.94 12.92 15.61
N GLY A 599 -46.48 12.14 14.66
CA GLY A 599 -47.82 12.33 14.08
C GLY A 599 -47.91 13.45 13.03
N ARG A 600 -47.53 14.68 13.37
CA ARG A 600 -47.25 15.79 12.44
C ARG A 600 -46.10 16.61 13.00
N SER A 601 -45.01 16.65 12.25
CA SER A 601 -43.72 17.13 12.75
C SER A 601 -43.65 18.65 12.95
N SER A 602 -42.95 19.07 14.01
CA SER A 602 -42.42 20.44 14.14
C SER A 602 -41.22 20.70 13.21
N ALA A 603 -40.46 19.66 12.86
CA ALA A 603 -39.27 19.73 12.02
C ALA A 603 -39.61 19.49 10.54
N ALA A 604 -39.33 20.45 9.67
CA ALA A 604 -39.71 20.42 8.26
C ALA A 604 -39.06 19.29 7.42
N TRP A 605 -38.04 18.62 7.95
CA TRP A 605 -37.21 17.65 7.20
C TRP A 605 -37.53 16.17 7.48
N VAL A 606 -38.28 15.84 8.55
CA VAL A 606 -38.57 14.45 8.95
C VAL A 606 -39.93 14.33 9.62
N VAL A 607 -40.62 13.19 9.43
CA VAL A 607 -41.87 12.84 10.12
C VAL A 607 -41.69 11.49 10.83
N GLY A 608 -42.12 11.41 12.10
CA GLY A 608 -41.98 10.23 12.95
C GLY A 608 -43.32 9.62 13.40
N GLU A 609 -43.27 8.32 13.67
CA GLU A 609 -44.40 7.46 14.02
C GLU A 609 -43.95 6.45 15.08
N LYS A 610 -44.45 6.56 16.32
CA LYS A 610 -44.09 5.63 17.40
C LYS A 610 -44.86 4.32 17.21
N LEU A 611 -44.15 3.21 17.02
CA LEU A 611 -44.73 1.89 16.78
C LEU A 611 -44.83 1.06 18.07
N SER A 612 -43.89 1.26 19.00
CA SER A 612 -43.92 0.66 20.35
C SER A 612 -43.13 1.52 21.33
N ALA A 613 -42.99 1.08 22.59
CA ALA A 613 -42.09 1.74 23.54
C ALA A 613 -40.61 1.68 23.12
N HIS A 614 -40.23 0.68 22.30
CA HIS A 614 -38.87 0.42 21.85
C HIS A 614 -38.64 0.78 20.37
N GLN A 615 -39.69 1.18 19.63
CA GLN A 615 -39.61 1.26 18.17
C GLN A 615 -40.32 2.48 17.59
N TRP A 616 -39.65 3.10 16.62
CA TRP A 616 -40.15 4.21 15.83
C TRP A 616 -39.93 3.96 14.34
N ARG A 617 -40.86 4.47 13.50
CA ARG A 617 -40.66 4.62 12.05
C ARG A 617 -40.50 6.11 11.75
N ILE A 618 -39.48 6.46 10.96
CA ILE A 618 -39.30 7.82 10.43
C ILE A 618 -39.35 7.83 8.90
N LYS A 619 -39.68 8.98 8.32
CA LYS A 619 -39.72 9.24 6.88
C LYS A 619 -39.15 10.63 6.57
N LEU A 620 -38.33 10.74 5.53
CA LEU A 620 -37.76 12.01 5.05
C LEU A 620 -37.61 12.03 3.51
N PRO A 621 -37.81 13.19 2.85
CA PRO A 621 -37.67 13.30 1.39
C PRO A 621 -36.19 13.29 0.97
N VAL A 622 -35.88 12.54 -0.09
CA VAL A 622 -34.52 12.42 -0.65
C VAL A 622 -34.25 13.57 -1.62
N VAL A 623 -33.51 14.57 -1.15
CA VAL A 623 -33.16 15.78 -1.90
C VAL A 623 -31.73 15.72 -2.45
N GLU A 624 -31.42 16.54 -3.47
CA GLU A 624 -30.08 16.60 -4.08
C GLU A 624 -28.96 16.88 -3.07
N ALA A 625 -29.25 17.67 -2.02
CA ALA A 625 -28.31 17.93 -0.94
C ALA A 625 -27.81 16.66 -0.24
N PHE A 626 -28.53 15.53 -0.29
CA PHE A 626 -28.10 14.26 0.30
C PHE A 626 -27.09 13.49 -0.56
N ALA A 627 -26.85 13.87 -1.82
CA ALA A 627 -25.91 13.17 -2.69
C ALA A 627 -24.44 13.49 -2.38
N PRO A 628 -23.48 12.56 -2.59
CA PRO A 628 -23.68 11.15 -2.93
C PRO A 628 -24.22 10.31 -1.75
N ASN A 629 -24.02 10.78 -0.52
CA ASN A 629 -24.62 10.24 0.70
C ASN A 629 -24.62 11.29 1.82
N ILE A 630 -25.52 11.09 2.78
CA ILE A 630 -25.60 11.79 4.07
C ILE A 630 -25.81 10.76 5.18
N THR A 631 -25.42 11.04 6.42
CA THR A 631 -25.62 10.13 7.57
C THR A 631 -26.78 10.61 8.43
N LEU A 632 -27.65 9.70 8.87
CA LEU A 632 -28.50 9.94 10.04
C LEU A 632 -27.77 9.39 11.26
N SER A 633 -27.55 10.25 12.26
CA SER A 633 -27.19 9.82 13.61
C SER A 633 -28.44 9.79 14.49
N VAL A 634 -28.57 8.74 15.29
CA VAL A 634 -29.62 8.59 16.31
C VAL A 634 -28.92 8.40 17.65
N ALA A 635 -29.16 9.30 18.62
CA ALA A 635 -28.46 9.32 19.90
C ALA A 635 -29.43 9.46 21.08
N TYR A 636 -29.22 8.71 22.17
CA TYR A 636 -30.03 8.82 23.39
C TYR A 636 -29.21 8.56 24.67
N VAL A 637 -29.80 8.96 25.81
CA VAL A 637 -29.27 8.70 27.16
C VAL A 637 -30.36 8.03 27.98
N LYS A 638 -30.02 6.97 28.72
CA LYS A 638 -30.93 6.27 29.63
C LYS A 638 -30.14 5.63 30.77
N ASN A 639 -30.65 5.70 32.01
CA ASN A 639 -30.05 5.02 33.18
C ASN A 639 -28.53 5.29 33.39
N GLY A 640 -28.03 6.45 32.96
CA GLY A 640 -26.61 6.79 33.01
C GLY A 640 -25.73 6.19 31.90
N GLN A 641 -26.32 5.53 30.90
CA GLN A 641 -25.66 5.09 29.68
C GLN A 641 -25.97 6.05 28.52
N PHE A 642 -25.01 6.21 27.61
CA PHE A 642 -25.14 6.93 26.35
C PHE A 642 -24.96 5.94 25.18
N VAL A 643 -25.85 6.02 24.20
CA VAL A 643 -25.87 5.12 23.04
C VAL A 643 -26.18 5.94 21.79
N PHE A 644 -25.45 5.68 20.70
CA PHE A 644 -25.76 6.25 19.38
C PHE A 644 -25.48 5.26 18.26
N GLU A 645 -26.14 5.46 17.11
CA GLU A 645 -25.93 4.71 15.87
C GLU A 645 -25.91 5.65 14.66
N ASN A 646 -25.14 5.30 13.62
CA ASN A 646 -24.92 6.13 12.43
C ASN A 646 -25.27 5.38 11.13
N ALA A 647 -26.43 5.67 10.54
CA ALA A 647 -26.91 5.00 9.33
C ALA A 647 -26.86 5.90 8.07
N GLY A 648 -26.04 5.52 7.09
CA GLY A 648 -25.87 6.26 5.84
C GLY A 648 -27.04 6.11 4.85
N ILE A 649 -27.58 7.22 4.37
CA ILE A 649 -28.50 7.30 3.22
C ILE A 649 -27.64 7.49 1.97
N LYS A 650 -27.60 6.48 1.08
CA LYS A 650 -26.92 6.58 -0.22
C LYS A 650 -27.89 7.08 -1.30
N VAL A 651 -27.45 8.03 -2.11
CA VAL A 651 -28.26 8.64 -3.19
C VAL A 651 -27.51 8.53 -4.51
N ALA A 652 -28.18 8.01 -5.54
CA ALA A 652 -27.58 7.88 -6.86
C ALA A 652 -27.25 9.26 -7.47
N LYS A 653 -26.01 9.44 -7.97
CA LYS A 653 -25.65 10.55 -8.87
C LYS A 653 -25.72 10.10 -10.32
N ALA A 654 -26.08 11.03 -11.19
CA ALA A 654 -26.03 10.84 -12.64
C ALA A 654 -24.60 10.48 -13.10
N LYS A 655 -24.50 9.67 -14.16
CA LYS A 655 -23.23 9.27 -14.77
C LYS A 655 -23.38 9.15 -16.29
N ILE A 656 -22.28 9.33 -17.02
CA ILE A 656 -22.29 9.18 -18.48
C ILE A 656 -22.32 7.70 -18.83
N ALA A 657 -23.39 7.25 -19.48
CA ALA A 657 -23.43 5.97 -20.17
C ALA A 657 -22.66 6.10 -21.48
N VAL A 658 -21.50 5.44 -21.56
CA VAL A 658 -20.62 5.43 -22.74
C VAL A 658 -20.75 4.08 -23.44
N ALA A 659 -21.19 4.04 -24.69
CA ALA A 659 -21.22 2.83 -25.51
C ALA A 659 -20.21 2.94 -26.66
N VAL A 660 -19.38 1.91 -26.85
CA VAL A 660 -18.44 1.80 -27.98
C VAL A 660 -18.75 0.53 -28.74
N GLN A 661 -19.10 0.66 -30.03
CA GLN A 661 -19.56 -0.43 -30.88
C GLN A 661 -18.83 -0.41 -32.24
N ALA A 662 -18.20 -1.53 -32.57
CA ALA A 662 -17.54 -1.78 -33.85
C ALA A 662 -18.54 -2.13 -34.96
N ASP A 663 -18.20 -1.87 -36.23
CA ASP A 663 -19.01 -2.28 -37.39
C ASP A 663 -19.03 -3.80 -37.62
N LYS A 664 -18.06 -4.54 -37.06
CA LYS A 664 -17.95 -6.01 -37.09
C LYS A 664 -17.52 -6.55 -35.73
N ALA A 665 -17.89 -7.80 -35.44
CA ALA A 665 -17.40 -8.50 -34.24
C ALA A 665 -15.97 -9.04 -34.40
N VAL A 666 -15.55 -9.29 -35.65
CA VAL A 666 -14.27 -9.89 -36.03
C VAL A 666 -13.73 -9.16 -37.25
N TYR A 667 -12.42 -8.88 -37.26
CA TYR A 667 -11.66 -8.32 -38.37
C TYR A 667 -10.44 -9.19 -38.66
N ALA A 668 -9.88 -9.09 -39.86
CA ALA A 668 -8.55 -9.63 -40.14
C ALA A 668 -7.44 -8.64 -39.71
N PRO A 669 -6.23 -9.10 -39.39
CA PRO A 669 -5.03 -8.29 -39.40
C PRO A 669 -4.89 -7.38 -40.63
N GLY A 670 -4.51 -6.12 -40.40
CA GLY A 670 -4.40 -5.09 -41.44
C GLY A 670 -5.74 -4.50 -41.91
N GLU A 671 -6.88 -5.04 -41.47
CA GLU A 671 -8.20 -4.50 -41.82
C GLU A 671 -8.50 -3.20 -41.05
N LYS A 672 -9.24 -2.29 -41.68
CA LYS A 672 -9.68 -1.04 -41.05
C LYS A 672 -10.90 -1.29 -40.15
N VAL A 673 -10.73 -1.09 -38.85
CA VAL A 673 -11.79 -1.13 -37.84
C VAL A 673 -12.51 0.22 -37.83
N THR A 674 -13.85 0.23 -37.86
CA THR A 674 -14.65 1.43 -37.64
C THR A 674 -15.43 1.29 -36.33
N LEU A 675 -15.24 2.25 -35.40
CA LEU A 675 -15.97 2.29 -34.14
C LEU A 675 -16.91 3.50 -34.11
N SER A 676 -18.13 3.26 -33.61
CA SER A 676 -19.06 4.29 -33.20
C SER A 676 -19.02 4.43 -31.67
N VAL A 677 -19.00 5.68 -31.19
CA VAL A 677 -19.06 6.03 -29.76
C VAL A 677 -20.36 6.78 -29.52
N ARG A 678 -21.10 6.39 -28.47
CA ARG A 678 -22.31 7.10 -28.00
C ARG A 678 -22.21 7.46 -26.53
N THR A 679 -22.65 8.67 -26.16
CA THR A 679 -22.64 9.20 -24.79
C THR A 679 -24.01 9.76 -24.41
N SER A 680 -24.51 9.37 -23.25
CA SER A 680 -25.81 9.80 -22.73
C SER A 680 -25.84 9.87 -21.21
N VAL A 681 -26.78 10.64 -20.66
CA VAL A 681 -27.12 10.69 -19.24
C VAL A 681 -28.64 10.49 -19.14
N ASP A 682 -29.07 9.53 -18.33
CA ASP A 682 -30.50 9.18 -18.14
C ASP A 682 -31.26 8.97 -19.47
N GLY A 683 -30.59 8.32 -20.43
CA GLY A 683 -31.09 8.04 -21.77
C GLY A 683 -31.06 9.22 -22.75
N LYS A 684 -30.80 10.45 -22.29
CA LYS A 684 -30.68 11.65 -23.14
C LYS A 684 -29.24 11.76 -23.67
N PRO A 685 -29.00 11.95 -24.97
CA PRO A 685 -27.65 12.14 -25.50
C PRO A 685 -26.99 13.40 -24.91
N VAL A 686 -25.69 13.33 -24.65
CA VAL A 686 -24.90 14.48 -24.18
C VAL A 686 -23.54 14.55 -24.89
N PRO A 687 -23.03 15.77 -25.21
CA PRO A 687 -21.63 15.92 -25.60
C PRO A 687 -20.71 15.57 -24.42
N ALA A 688 -19.60 14.93 -24.73
CA ALA A 688 -18.57 14.54 -23.77
C ALA A 688 -17.21 14.39 -24.48
N HIS A 689 -16.15 14.62 -23.73
CA HIS A 689 -14.80 14.26 -24.07
C HIS A 689 -14.53 12.81 -23.61
N VAL A 690 -13.99 11.96 -24.50
CA VAL A 690 -13.78 10.53 -24.28
C VAL A 690 -12.33 10.14 -24.59
N ALA A 691 -11.69 9.44 -23.65
CA ALA A 691 -10.44 8.72 -23.87
C ALA A 691 -10.74 7.24 -24.12
N LEU A 692 -10.19 6.68 -25.21
CA LEU A 692 -10.37 5.28 -25.61
C LEU A 692 -9.01 4.58 -25.76
N GLY A 693 -8.82 3.50 -25.00
CA GLY A 693 -7.73 2.54 -25.20
C GLY A 693 -8.24 1.25 -25.82
N VAL A 694 -7.52 0.73 -26.81
CA VAL A 694 -7.76 -0.57 -27.44
C VAL A 694 -6.52 -1.44 -27.23
N VAL A 695 -6.60 -2.40 -26.30
CA VAL A 695 -5.46 -3.15 -25.74
C VAL A 695 -5.71 -4.65 -25.83
N ASP A 696 -4.66 -5.44 -26.02
CA ASP A 696 -4.75 -6.91 -26.06
C ASP A 696 -5.20 -7.46 -24.71
N GLU A 697 -6.31 -8.20 -24.66
CA GLU A 697 -6.88 -8.67 -23.39
C GLU A 697 -5.91 -9.57 -22.60
N MET A 698 -4.96 -10.22 -23.29
CA MET A 698 -3.92 -11.03 -22.64
C MET A 698 -2.98 -10.21 -21.74
N ILE A 699 -3.00 -8.86 -21.82
CA ILE A 699 -2.34 -7.97 -20.86
C ILE A 699 -3.11 -7.92 -19.53
N TYR A 700 -4.44 -7.83 -19.58
CA TYR A 700 -5.27 -7.79 -18.38
C TYR A 700 -5.34 -9.14 -17.65
N VAL A 701 -5.11 -10.25 -18.37
CA VAL A 701 -4.89 -11.59 -17.77
C VAL A 701 -3.58 -11.65 -16.96
N LEU A 702 -2.52 -10.97 -17.40
CA LEU A 702 -1.24 -10.89 -16.69
C LEU A 702 -1.25 -9.88 -15.53
N GLN A 703 -1.94 -8.76 -15.73
CA GLN A 703 -2.02 -7.66 -14.76
C GLN A 703 -3.39 -6.97 -14.92
N PRO A 704 -4.33 -7.17 -13.97
CA PRO A 704 -5.58 -6.43 -13.93
C PRO A 704 -5.37 -4.91 -13.93
N GLU A 705 -6.39 -4.17 -14.35
CA GLU A 705 -6.39 -2.71 -14.35
C GLU A 705 -6.05 -2.14 -12.97
N ILE A 706 -5.13 -1.17 -12.94
CA ILE A 706 -4.61 -0.53 -11.72
C ILE A 706 -5.37 0.77 -11.44
N ALA A 707 -5.81 1.49 -12.47
CA ALA A 707 -6.59 2.70 -12.31
C ALA A 707 -8.03 2.38 -11.85
N PRO A 708 -8.53 2.96 -10.75
CA PRO A 708 -9.90 2.74 -10.30
C PRO A 708 -10.92 3.19 -11.36
N ASN A 709 -12.17 2.74 -11.22
CA ASN A 709 -13.26 3.25 -12.05
C ASN A 709 -13.38 4.77 -11.88
N ILE A 710 -13.42 5.51 -12.98
CA ILE A 710 -13.47 6.97 -12.98
C ILE A 710 -14.65 7.53 -12.16
N TYR A 711 -15.81 6.85 -12.17
CA TYR A 711 -16.98 7.29 -11.40
C TYR A 711 -16.73 7.16 -9.89
N ASP A 712 -16.22 6.02 -9.44
CA ASP A 712 -15.98 5.76 -8.03
C ASP A 712 -14.82 6.63 -7.50
N PHE A 713 -13.81 6.92 -8.31
CA PHE A 713 -12.72 7.84 -7.95
C PHE A 713 -13.22 9.27 -7.65
N PHE A 714 -14.09 9.81 -8.50
CA PHE A 714 -14.63 11.16 -8.32
C PHE A 714 -15.77 11.21 -7.29
N TYR A 715 -16.68 10.23 -7.28
CA TYR A 715 -17.94 10.24 -6.53
C TYR A 715 -18.10 9.09 -5.52
N HIS A 716 -17.01 8.69 -4.85
CA HIS A 716 -17.06 7.76 -3.72
C HIS A 716 -18.00 8.25 -2.59
N PRO A 717 -18.60 7.34 -1.78
CA PRO A 717 -19.35 7.72 -0.59
C PRO A 717 -18.47 8.44 0.44
N ARG A 718 -18.87 9.65 0.84
CA ARG A 718 -18.15 10.48 1.80
C ARG A 718 -18.32 9.98 3.23
N ARG A 719 -17.30 10.22 4.06
CA ARG A 719 -17.33 9.89 5.49
C ARG A 719 -18.23 10.86 6.27
N ASN A 720 -18.69 10.43 7.45
CA ASN A 720 -19.20 11.36 8.45
C ASN A 720 -18.00 11.95 9.23
N ASN A 721 -17.81 13.26 9.13
CA ASN A 721 -16.78 14.01 9.85
C ASN A 721 -17.28 14.47 11.24
N VAL A 722 -18.59 14.42 11.52
CA VAL A 722 -19.12 14.76 12.85
C VAL A 722 -18.63 13.75 13.90
N ARG A 723 -18.00 14.26 14.96
CA ARG A 723 -17.54 13.48 16.12
C ARG A 723 -18.57 13.62 17.24
N THR A 724 -19.04 12.49 17.79
CA THR A 724 -20.03 12.48 18.88
C THR A 724 -19.38 12.01 20.17
N GLN A 725 -19.61 12.71 21.28
CA GLN A 725 -19.12 12.39 22.64
C GLN A 725 -20.22 12.63 23.68
N ALA A 726 -20.00 12.21 24.92
CA ALA A 726 -20.91 12.46 26.04
C ALA A 726 -20.18 12.70 27.37
N SER A 727 -20.72 13.60 28.20
CA SER A 727 -20.13 14.06 29.48
C SER A 727 -20.19 13.05 30.66
N LEU A 728 -20.24 11.75 30.35
CA LEU A 728 -20.35 10.67 31.34
C LEU A 728 -18.99 10.21 31.87
N SER A 729 -17.96 10.24 31.02
CA SER A 729 -16.61 9.75 31.33
C SER A 729 -15.59 10.85 31.07
N PHE A 730 -14.99 11.37 32.14
CA PHE A 730 -13.89 12.32 32.08
C PHE A 730 -12.90 11.97 33.18
N ILE A 731 -11.64 11.73 32.80
CA ILE A 731 -10.62 11.25 33.75
C ILE A 731 -9.81 12.44 34.24
N ALA A 732 -10.17 12.96 35.42
CA ALA A 732 -9.32 13.89 36.17
C ALA A 732 -8.34 13.09 37.04
N TYR A 733 -7.05 13.44 37.03
CA TYR A 733 -6.02 12.74 37.77
C TYR A 733 -4.83 13.61 38.18
N ASP A 734 -4.19 13.21 39.27
CA ASP A 734 -2.93 13.78 39.73
C ASP A 734 -2.03 12.67 40.30
N LEU A 735 -0.73 12.91 40.23
CA LEU A 735 0.33 12.04 40.76
C LEU A 735 0.98 12.76 41.92
N SER A 736 1.00 12.13 43.10
CA SER A 736 1.76 12.62 44.23
C SER A 736 3.24 12.75 43.83
N SER A 737 3.83 13.91 44.06
CA SER A 737 5.16 14.19 43.52
C SER A 737 6.05 15.04 44.42
N ASN A 738 7.22 14.50 44.70
CA ASN A 738 8.48 15.22 44.50
C ASN A 738 8.99 14.94 43.07
N GLN A 739 9.39 15.98 42.33
CA GLN A 739 9.53 15.90 40.86
C GLN A 739 10.80 15.19 40.35
N LEU A 740 10.64 14.30 39.37
CA LEU A 740 11.22 14.33 38.00
C LEU A 740 10.88 13.03 37.25
N GLY A 741 11.05 12.98 35.91
CA GLY A 741 10.70 11.79 35.10
C GLY A 741 11.16 11.85 33.64
N GLN A 742 10.82 10.84 32.83
CA GLN A 742 10.97 10.83 31.35
C GLN A 742 10.18 9.70 30.67
N LEU A 743 10.06 9.74 29.33
CA LEU A 743 9.23 8.83 28.50
C LEU A 743 10.07 7.90 27.60
N PRO A 744 9.59 6.68 27.24
CA PRO A 744 10.28 5.74 26.36
C PRO A 744 9.91 5.88 24.87
N GLN A 745 10.79 5.43 23.96
CA GLN A 745 10.59 5.48 22.50
C GLN A 745 10.06 4.16 21.88
N ARG A 746 9.55 4.24 20.63
CA ARG A 746 8.91 3.16 19.86
C ARG A 746 9.88 2.29 19.03
N ARG A 747 9.38 1.10 18.63
CA ARG A 747 10.05 0.14 17.72
C ARG A 747 9.88 0.49 16.23
N ALA A 748 10.74 -0.09 15.39
CA ALA A 748 10.64 -0.11 13.93
C ALA A 748 10.14 -1.47 13.39
N VAL A 749 9.87 -1.55 12.07
CA VAL A 749 9.29 -2.71 11.36
C VAL A 749 10.09 -3.00 10.08
N ASN A 750 10.19 -4.26 9.67
CA ASN A 750 10.86 -4.70 8.44
C ASN A 750 9.85 -5.12 7.35
N GLU A 751 10.16 -4.85 6.08
CA GLU A 751 9.44 -5.37 4.91
C GLU A 751 10.20 -6.55 4.24
N ARG A 752 9.59 -7.18 3.23
CA ARG A 752 10.12 -8.36 2.52
C ARG A 752 10.24 -8.14 1.01
N ALA A 753 11.33 -8.62 0.43
CA ALA A 753 11.55 -8.59 -1.02
C ALA A 753 10.69 -9.61 -1.78
N LEU A 754 10.30 -9.26 -3.01
CA LEU A 754 9.80 -10.20 -4.02
C LEU A 754 10.95 -10.81 -4.84
N LYS A 755 10.67 -11.90 -5.56
CA LYS A 755 11.65 -12.66 -6.36
C LYS A 755 11.26 -12.69 -7.84
N GLU A 756 12.27 -12.55 -8.70
CA GLU A 756 12.16 -12.28 -10.13
C GLU A 756 12.65 -13.48 -10.98
N GLN A 757 12.11 -13.67 -12.18
CA GLN A 757 12.58 -14.64 -13.20
C GLN A 757 12.30 -14.13 -14.62
N GLU A 758 13.15 -14.50 -15.60
CA GLU A 758 13.25 -13.86 -16.92
C GLU A 758 12.76 -14.70 -18.14
N ARG A 759 12.88 -14.09 -19.32
CA ARG A 759 12.22 -14.35 -20.63
C ARG A 759 12.71 -15.61 -21.41
N ALA A 760 12.19 -15.99 -22.60
CA ALA A 760 11.43 -15.30 -23.66
C ALA A 760 10.60 -16.31 -24.51
N ARG A 761 9.86 -16.04 -25.62
CA ARG A 761 9.58 -14.95 -26.63
C ARG A 761 8.28 -15.39 -27.38
N ARG A 762 7.47 -14.63 -28.16
CA ARG A 762 7.27 -13.20 -28.51
C ARG A 762 5.93 -13.07 -29.29
N ASP A 763 5.17 -11.98 -29.19
CA ASP A 763 4.12 -11.56 -30.15
C ASP A 763 3.73 -10.08 -29.85
N ASN A 764 4.05 -9.15 -30.77
CA ASN A 764 4.77 -7.93 -30.33
C ASN A 764 4.03 -6.57 -30.36
N VAL A 765 2.70 -6.55 -30.51
CA VAL A 765 1.87 -5.35 -30.34
C VAL A 765 0.82 -5.62 -29.26
N ASP A 766 0.75 -4.79 -28.22
CA ASP A 766 -0.19 -4.96 -27.10
C ASP A 766 -1.19 -3.81 -26.95
N THR A 767 -0.99 -2.69 -27.65
CA THR A 767 -1.97 -1.59 -27.78
C THR A 767 -2.23 -1.38 -29.28
N ALA A 768 -3.47 -1.60 -29.73
CA ALA A 768 -3.88 -1.41 -31.13
C ALA A 768 -4.20 0.05 -31.45
N ALA A 769 -4.79 0.77 -30.50
CA ALA A 769 -5.07 2.19 -30.63
C ALA A 769 -5.13 2.86 -29.24
N TRP A 770 -4.62 4.09 -29.18
CA TRP A 770 -4.79 4.99 -28.05
C TRP A 770 -5.32 6.32 -28.60
N MET A 771 -6.54 6.67 -28.21
CA MET A 771 -7.26 7.86 -28.68
C MET A 771 -7.70 8.66 -27.45
N PRO A 772 -6.81 9.48 -26.87
CA PRO A 772 -7.05 10.12 -25.57
C PRO A 772 -8.07 11.26 -25.63
N ASN A 773 -8.33 11.84 -26.81
CA ASN A 773 -9.10 13.08 -26.98
C ASN A 773 -10.17 12.94 -28.10
N ILE A 774 -11.20 12.13 -27.88
CA ILE A 774 -12.37 12.01 -28.77
C ILE A 774 -13.46 12.96 -28.26
N HIS A 775 -13.98 13.82 -29.12
CA HIS A 775 -15.14 14.66 -28.80
C HIS A 775 -16.41 14.10 -29.44
N THR A 776 -17.46 13.86 -28.63
CA THR A 776 -18.80 13.56 -29.17
C THR A 776 -19.57 14.83 -29.44
N ASN A 777 -20.37 14.85 -30.50
CA ASN A 777 -21.21 15.99 -30.87
C ASN A 777 -22.39 16.20 -29.89
N ALA A 778 -23.22 17.22 -30.15
CA ALA A 778 -24.41 17.52 -29.34
C ALA A 778 -25.45 16.38 -29.29
N GLN A 779 -25.45 15.48 -30.27
CA GLN A 779 -26.24 14.24 -30.30
C GLN A 779 -25.53 13.07 -29.57
N GLY A 780 -24.47 13.36 -28.81
CA GLY A 780 -23.69 12.36 -28.07
C GLY A 780 -23.03 11.33 -28.96
N MET A 781 -22.64 11.66 -30.20
CA MET A 781 -22.04 10.71 -31.16
C MET A 781 -20.63 11.12 -31.60
N ALA A 782 -19.76 10.13 -31.77
CA ALA A 782 -18.51 10.22 -32.53
C ALA A 782 -18.30 8.94 -33.37
N THR A 783 -17.51 9.05 -34.43
CA THR A 783 -17.07 7.90 -35.27
C THR A 783 -15.56 8.01 -35.48
N LEU A 784 -14.86 6.88 -35.37
CA LEU A 784 -13.41 6.81 -35.45
C LEU A 784 -12.96 5.49 -36.10
N SER A 785 -11.68 5.41 -36.48
CA SER A 785 -11.14 4.19 -37.10
C SER A 785 -9.65 4.00 -36.86
N PHE A 786 -9.21 2.76 -36.77
CA PHE A 786 -7.80 2.36 -36.70
C PHE A 786 -7.56 1.11 -37.58
N THR A 787 -6.30 0.78 -37.83
CA THR A 787 -5.91 -0.45 -38.54
C THR A 787 -5.68 -1.56 -37.53
N MET A 788 -6.33 -2.71 -37.71
CA MET A 788 -6.14 -3.87 -36.83
C MET A 788 -4.69 -4.37 -36.88
N PRO A 789 -3.97 -4.49 -35.75
CA PRO A 789 -2.59 -5.01 -35.76
C PRO A 789 -2.53 -6.48 -36.19
N ASP A 790 -1.35 -6.91 -36.65
CA ASP A 790 -1.07 -8.33 -36.93
C ASP A 790 -0.79 -9.10 -35.64
N SER A 791 -1.87 -9.32 -34.88
CA SER A 791 -1.97 -10.20 -33.73
C SER A 791 -3.37 -10.79 -33.72
N LEU A 792 -3.49 -12.09 -33.46
CA LEU A 792 -4.76 -12.82 -33.42
C LEU A 792 -5.22 -12.93 -31.97
N THR A 793 -6.13 -12.04 -31.56
CA THR A 793 -6.53 -11.85 -30.15
C THR A 793 -7.88 -11.15 -29.99
N ARG A 794 -8.43 -11.21 -28.77
CA ARG A 794 -9.51 -10.37 -28.25
C ARG A 794 -8.91 -9.04 -27.80
N TRP A 795 -9.26 -7.96 -28.50
CA TRP A 795 -8.91 -6.60 -28.11
C TRP A 795 -10.01 -6.03 -27.21
N ARG A 796 -9.59 -5.51 -26.06
CA ARG A 796 -10.42 -4.81 -25.10
C ARG A 796 -10.45 -3.31 -25.41
N MET A 797 -11.64 -2.78 -25.58
CA MET A 797 -11.92 -1.37 -25.80
C MET A 797 -12.41 -0.75 -24.48
N THR A 798 -11.54 -0.03 -23.78
CA THR A 798 -11.86 0.65 -22.51
C THR A 798 -12.06 2.14 -22.78
N ALA A 799 -13.28 2.63 -22.56
CA ALA A 799 -13.65 4.03 -22.76
C ALA A 799 -13.87 4.72 -21.41
N ARG A 800 -13.34 5.94 -21.27
CA ARG A 800 -13.50 6.82 -20.09
C ARG A 800 -13.93 8.21 -20.56
N ALA A 801 -15.02 8.74 -20.03
CA ALA A 801 -15.64 9.99 -20.48
C ALA A 801 -15.79 11.01 -19.35
N ILE A 802 -15.76 12.29 -19.72
CA ILE A 802 -16.12 13.45 -18.90
C ILE A 802 -16.88 14.46 -19.77
N ASN A 803 -17.78 15.26 -19.21
CA ASN A 803 -18.43 16.38 -19.90
C ASN A 803 -18.17 17.72 -19.17
N ASP A 804 -18.73 18.82 -19.69
CA ASP A 804 -18.47 20.17 -19.15
C ASP A 804 -19.10 20.43 -17.76
N THR A 805 -20.11 19.64 -17.36
CA THR A 805 -20.59 19.60 -15.96
C THR A 805 -19.73 18.70 -15.06
N GLY A 806 -18.73 18.04 -15.65
CA GLY A 806 -17.80 17.09 -15.06
C GLY A 806 -18.44 15.81 -14.55
N LEU A 807 -19.64 15.46 -15.03
CA LEU A 807 -20.12 14.08 -14.90
C LEU A 807 -19.15 13.17 -15.65
N VAL A 808 -18.95 11.97 -15.13
CA VAL A 808 -18.00 10.99 -15.71
C VAL A 808 -18.68 9.66 -16.00
N GLY A 809 -18.03 8.86 -16.84
CA GLY A 809 -18.49 7.53 -17.20
C GLY A 809 -17.35 6.63 -17.68
N GLN A 810 -17.50 5.32 -17.48
CA GLN A 810 -16.54 4.34 -17.98
C GLN A 810 -17.27 3.09 -18.45
N SER A 811 -16.78 2.50 -19.53
CA SER A 811 -17.27 1.22 -20.04
C SER A 811 -16.15 0.37 -20.63
N THR A 812 -16.48 -0.89 -20.92
CA THR A 812 -15.59 -1.83 -21.59
C THR A 812 -16.41 -2.61 -22.63
N SER A 813 -15.88 -2.74 -23.83
CA SER A 813 -16.40 -3.59 -24.90
C SER A 813 -15.24 -4.30 -25.61
N TYR A 814 -15.52 -5.18 -26.57
CA TYR A 814 -14.52 -6.07 -27.16
C TYR A 814 -14.67 -6.20 -28.67
N VAL A 815 -13.55 -6.45 -29.35
CA VAL A 815 -13.47 -6.75 -30.78
C VAL A 815 -12.40 -7.81 -31.03
N ARG A 816 -12.57 -8.71 -32.00
CA ARG A 816 -11.60 -9.76 -32.31
C ARG A 816 -10.79 -9.47 -33.57
N SER A 817 -9.53 -9.87 -33.54
CA SER A 817 -8.68 -10.08 -34.72
C SER A 817 -8.51 -11.60 -34.92
N ASP A 818 -8.87 -12.13 -36.09
CA ASP A 818 -8.92 -13.57 -36.35
C ASP A 818 -8.60 -13.92 -37.82
N LYS A 819 -8.18 -15.17 -38.10
CA LYS A 819 -7.83 -15.67 -39.45
C LYS A 819 -8.22 -17.15 -39.58
N ASP A 820 -9.15 -17.49 -40.49
CA ASP A 820 -9.56 -18.88 -40.82
C ASP A 820 -8.39 -19.87 -40.99
N PHE A 821 -7.27 -19.36 -41.50
CA PHE A 821 -6.01 -20.08 -41.68
C PHE A 821 -4.86 -19.16 -41.30
N TYR A 822 -3.95 -19.61 -40.43
CA TYR A 822 -2.73 -18.88 -40.08
C TYR A 822 -1.56 -19.80 -39.73
N ALA A 823 -0.35 -19.26 -39.71
CA ALA A 823 0.87 -19.96 -39.40
C ALA A 823 1.59 -19.33 -38.19
N LYS A 824 2.08 -20.15 -37.25
CA LYS A 824 3.01 -19.70 -36.19
C LYS A 824 4.31 -20.49 -36.22
N TRP A 825 5.41 -19.79 -36.05
CA TRP A 825 6.75 -20.38 -35.98
C TRP A 825 6.98 -21.04 -34.62
N THR A 826 7.39 -22.31 -34.61
CA THR A 826 7.46 -23.18 -33.41
C THR A 826 8.86 -23.69 -33.07
N ALA A 827 9.91 -23.04 -33.57
CA ALA A 827 11.30 -23.43 -33.34
C ALA A 827 12.17 -22.27 -32.80
N PRO A 828 13.43 -22.50 -32.39
CA PRO A 828 14.35 -21.42 -32.09
C PRO A 828 14.58 -20.52 -33.31
N THR A 829 14.65 -19.20 -33.11
CA THR A 829 15.07 -18.24 -34.16
C THR A 829 16.58 -18.01 -34.18
N TRP A 830 17.33 -18.76 -33.37
CA TRP A 830 18.77 -18.68 -33.20
C TRP A 830 19.33 -20.08 -32.95
N ARG A 831 20.61 -20.28 -33.26
CA ARG A 831 21.35 -21.53 -33.04
C ARG A 831 22.83 -21.23 -32.79
N ARG A 832 23.60 -22.18 -32.27
CA ARG A 832 25.07 -22.08 -32.21
C ARG A 832 25.74 -22.67 -33.46
N VAL A 833 27.00 -22.30 -33.70
CA VAL A 833 27.86 -22.91 -34.74
C VAL A 833 27.92 -24.43 -34.53
N GLY A 834 27.39 -25.20 -35.48
CA GLY A 834 27.40 -26.67 -35.44
C GLY A 834 26.07 -27.32 -35.02
N ASP A 835 25.12 -26.54 -34.47
CA ASP A 835 23.78 -27.05 -34.13
C ASP A 835 23.03 -27.52 -35.38
N THR A 836 22.26 -28.60 -35.24
CA THR A 836 21.34 -29.10 -36.29
C THR A 836 19.92 -28.73 -35.91
N VAL A 837 19.30 -27.82 -36.68
CA VAL A 837 17.98 -27.24 -36.33
C VAL A 837 16.85 -28.06 -36.93
N HIS A 838 16.07 -28.70 -36.06
CA HIS A 838 14.78 -29.29 -36.41
C HIS A 838 13.70 -28.22 -36.34
N ALA A 839 13.59 -27.41 -37.40
CA ALA A 839 12.58 -26.35 -37.47
C ALA A 839 11.18 -26.90 -37.76
N SER A 840 10.16 -26.17 -37.32
CA SER A 840 8.76 -26.48 -37.59
C SER A 840 7.93 -25.19 -37.65
N VAL A 841 6.79 -25.29 -38.33
CA VAL A 841 5.72 -24.29 -38.31
C VAL A 841 4.41 -24.97 -37.98
N ALA A 842 3.64 -24.39 -37.06
CA ALA A 842 2.28 -24.79 -36.74
C ALA A 842 1.30 -24.08 -37.69
N LEU A 843 0.61 -24.85 -38.53
CA LEU A 843 -0.43 -24.36 -39.44
C LEU A 843 -1.81 -24.62 -38.83
N PHE A 844 -2.51 -23.55 -38.51
CA PHE A 844 -3.84 -23.59 -37.92
C PHE A 844 -4.87 -23.52 -39.04
N ASN A 845 -5.73 -24.55 -39.12
CA ASN A 845 -6.97 -24.52 -39.87
C ASN A 845 -8.10 -24.38 -38.85
N GLN A 846 -8.62 -23.18 -38.70
CA GLN A 846 -9.69 -22.88 -37.75
C GLN A 846 -11.09 -23.28 -38.25
N THR A 847 -11.20 -23.79 -39.48
CA THR A 847 -12.49 -24.17 -40.09
C THR A 847 -12.87 -25.60 -39.75
N SER A 848 -14.13 -25.98 -39.98
CA SER A 848 -14.63 -27.35 -39.76
C SER A 848 -14.32 -28.32 -40.91
N LYS A 849 -13.54 -27.91 -41.93
CA LYS A 849 -13.26 -28.71 -43.14
C LYS A 849 -11.76 -28.86 -43.36
N LYS A 850 -11.34 -30.02 -43.87
CA LYS A 850 -9.98 -30.25 -44.38
C LYS A 850 -9.67 -29.28 -45.54
N GLN A 851 -8.46 -28.72 -45.59
CA GLN A 851 -8.03 -27.76 -46.61
C GLN A 851 -6.60 -28.07 -47.10
N ASP A 852 -6.45 -28.32 -48.40
CA ASP A 852 -5.13 -28.45 -49.03
C ASP A 852 -4.46 -27.08 -49.18
N VAL A 853 -3.15 -26.99 -48.89
CA VAL A 853 -2.36 -25.74 -48.92
C VAL A 853 -0.94 -25.98 -49.43
N SER A 854 -0.31 -24.91 -49.93
CA SER A 854 1.11 -24.88 -50.27
C SER A 854 1.83 -23.83 -49.42
N LEU A 855 2.92 -24.23 -48.75
CA LEU A 855 3.85 -23.31 -48.08
C LEU A 855 4.98 -22.96 -49.05
N LEU A 856 5.09 -21.69 -49.42
CA LEU A 856 6.25 -21.13 -50.11
C LEU A 856 7.23 -20.55 -49.07
N LEU A 857 8.41 -21.15 -48.96
CA LEU A 857 9.55 -20.58 -48.24
C LEU A 857 10.37 -19.68 -49.18
N SER A 858 10.79 -18.51 -48.71
CA SER A 858 11.73 -17.65 -49.47
C SER A 858 12.65 -16.79 -48.61
N GLY A 859 13.79 -16.39 -49.15
CA GLY A 859 14.79 -15.56 -48.47
C GLY A 859 15.96 -16.40 -47.98
N ALA A 860 16.09 -16.61 -46.67
CA ALA A 860 17.11 -17.44 -46.04
C ALA A 860 17.18 -18.88 -46.62
N GLN A 861 16.05 -19.39 -47.13
CA GLN A 861 15.98 -20.59 -47.96
C GLN A 861 14.75 -20.49 -48.88
N ASN A 862 14.87 -20.99 -50.12
CA ASN A 862 13.77 -21.04 -51.08
C ASN A 862 13.31 -22.50 -51.27
N ASN A 863 12.03 -22.80 -50.98
CA ASN A 863 11.47 -24.15 -51.06
C ASN A 863 9.93 -24.10 -51.16
N THR A 864 9.26 -25.20 -51.51
CA THR A 864 7.79 -25.29 -51.53
C THR A 864 7.32 -26.61 -50.95
N ILE A 865 6.43 -26.56 -49.96
CA ILE A 865 5.92 -27.73 -49.23
C ILE A 865 4.40 -27.79 -49.37
N ASN A 866 3.89 -28.76 -50.13
CA ASN A 866 2.47 -29.00 -50.26
C ASN A 866 1.99 -29.92 -49.14
N THR A 867 0.88 -29.56 -48.47
CA THR A 867 0.32 -30.33 -47.34
C THR A 867 -1.20 -30.15 -47.28
N SER A 868 -1.85 -30.85 -46.34
CA SER A 868 -3.28 -30.74 -46.13
C SER A 868 -3.63 -30.58 -44.66
N LEU A 869 -4.34 -29.50 -44.35
CA LEU A 869 -4.66 -29.09 -43.00
C LEU A 869 -5.97 -29.72 -42.54
N GLN A 870 -5.89 -30.56 -41.51
CA GLN A 870 -7.06 -31.01 -40.76
C GLN A 870 -7.56 -29.87 -39.85
N PRO A 871 -8.87 -29.82 -39.50
CA PRO A 871 -9.40 -28.89 -38.51
C PRO A 871 -8.61 -28.92 -37.18
N GLY A 872 -8.01 -27.79 -36.80
CA GLY A 872 -7.09 -27.68 -35.68
C GLY A 872 -5.66 -27.30 -36.09
N ILE A 873 -4.68 -27.75 -35.31
CA ILE A 873 -3.25 -27.44 -35.48
C ILE A 873 -2.57 -28.55 -36.28
N ASN A 874 -1.77 -28.19 -37.27
CA ASN A 874 -1.03 -29.11 -38.14
C ASN A 874 0.44 -28.71 -38.14
N PHE A 875 1.33 -29.54 -37.60
CA PHE A 875 2.77 -29.25 -37.57
C PHE A 875 3.43 -29.69 -38.87
N VAL A 876 4.16 -28.76 -39.50
CA VAL A 876 4.97 -29.03 -40.68
C VAL A 876 6.43 -28.82 -40.33
N THR A 877 7.21 -29.90 -40.41
CA THR A 877 8.68 -29.84 -40.25
C THR A 877 9.29 -29.08 -41.43
N LEU A 878 10.20 -28.16 -41.12
CA LEU A 878 10.93 -27.37 -42.10
C LEU A 878 12.38 -27.86 -42.11
N ASN A 879 12.76 -28.57 -43.15
CA ASN A 879 14.13 -29.07 -43.34
C ASN A 879 15.04 -27.90 -43.74
N LEU A 880 15.55 -27.18 -42.74
CA LEU A 880 16.37 -26.00 -42.96
C LEU A 880 17.82 -26.33 -43.28
N ASP A 881 18.36 -25.63 -44.29
CA ASP A 881 19.75 -25.79 -44.69
C ASP A 881 20.74 -25.31 -43.61
N LYS A 882 21.92 -25.93 -43.58
CA LYS A 882 23.01 -25.52 -42.67
C LYS A 882 23.47 -24.07 -42.87
N ASN A 883 23.10 -23.41 -43.96
CA ASN A 883 23.42 -22.00 -44.24
C ASN A 883 22.19 -21.08 -44.21
N ALA A 884 20.99 -21.56 -43.85
CA ALA A 884 19.77 -20.75 -43.81
C ALA A 884 19.81 -19.74 -42.65
N LEU A 885 20.22 -18.50 -42.95
CA LEU A 885 20.38 -17.39 -42.02
C LEU A 885 19.78 -16.10 -42.59
N GLY A 886 19.40 -15.17 -41.71
CA GLY A 886 18.65 -13.96 -42.08
C GLY A 886 17.15 -14.21 -42.18
N ALA A 887 16.45 -13.37 -42.95
CA ALA A 887 14.99 -13.40 -43.05
C ALA A 887 14.48 -14.60 -43.88
N LEU A 888 13.82 -15.54 -43.22
CA LEU A 888 12.99 -16.59 -43.80
C LEU A 888 11.53 -16.10 -43.84
N ASN A 889 10.97 -15.97 -45.03
CA ASN A 889 9.55 -15.70 -45.25
C ASN A 889 8.83 -17.03 -45.49
N ILE A 890 7.65 -17.21 -44.90
CA ILE A 890 6.78 -18.38 -45.08
C ILE A 890 5.41 -17.88 -45.51
N SER A 891 4.99 -18.19 -46.73
CA SER A 891 3.69 -17.77 -47.29
C SER A 891 2.82 -18.99 -47.56
N MET A 892 1.66 -19.08 -46.90
CA MET A 892 0.69 -20.16 -47.07
C MET A 892 -0.34 -19.79 -48.14
N LYS A 893 -0.48 -20.60 -49.19
CA LYS A 893 -1.45 -20.43 -50.28
C LYS A 893 -2.52 -21.52 -50.30
N ARG A 894 -3.72 -21.19 -50.77
CA ARG A 894 -4.82 -22.14 -50.98
C ARG A 894 -4.72 -22.83 -52.34
N GLY A 895 -3.95 -23.92 -52.41
CA GLY A 895 -3.73 -24.70 -53.63
C GLY A 895 -2.30 -24.64 -54.14
N ASN A 896 -2.09 -25.19 -55.35
CA ASN A 896 -0.76 -25.45 -55.93
C ASN A 896 -0.49 -24.61 -57.21
N LYS A 897 -1.26 -23.56 -57.50
CA LYS A 897 -1.09 -22.69 -58.67
C LYS A 897 -0.47 -21.33 -58.30
N SER A 898 0.13 -20.66 -59.30
CA SER A 898 0.77 -19.34 -59.14
C SER A 898 -0.18 -18.30 -58.55
N ASP A 899 -1.42 -18.28 -59.03
CA ASP A 899 -2.40 -17.22 -58.79
C ASP A 899 -3.24 -17.48 -57.53
N ASP A 900 -3.00 -18.58 -56.82
CA ASP A 900 -3.75 -18.97 -55.63
C ASP A 900 -3.55 -17.97 -54.48
N LYS A 901 -4.68 -17.56 -53.88
CA LYS A 901 -4.72 -16.56 -52.80
C LYS A 901 -3.86 -16.99 -51.62
N VAL A 902 -2.99 -16.07 -51.18
CA VAL A 902 -2.28 -16.17 -49.90
C VAL A 902 -3.30 -16.12 -48.76
N LEU A 903 -3.28 -17.15 -47.94
CA LEU A 903 -4.10 -17.29 -46.73
C LEU A 903 -3.46 -16.54 -45.56
N ASP A 904 -2.15 -16.70 -45.39
CA ASP A 904 -1.35 -16.05 -44.35
C ASP A 904 0.13 -16.01 -44.75
N ALA A 905 0.92 -15.13 -44.14
CA ALA A 905 2.36 -15.10 -44.30
C ALA A 905 3.07 -14.59 -43.04
N LEU A 906 4.19 -15.19 -42.68
CA LEU A 906 5.05 -14.77 -41.55
C LEU A 906 6.50 -14.62 -41.98
N GLN A 907 7.25 -13.76 -41.28
CA GLN A 907 8.69 -13.61 -41.44
C GLN A 907 9.42 -13.91 -40.12
N VAL A 908 10.47 -14.73 -40.19
CA VAL A 908 11.36 -15.08 -39.07
C VAL A 908 12.79 -14.77 -39.46
N ASN A 909 13.50 -14.02 -38.62
CA ASN A 909 14.92 -13.78 -38.82
C ASN A 909 15.76 -14.81 -38.05
N LEU A 910 16.47 -15.68 -38.77
CA LEU A 910 17.32 -16.74 -38.24
C LEU A 910 18.74 -16.21 -37.98
N THR A 911 19.23 -16.32 -36.75
CA THR A 911 20.59 -15.91 -36.36
C THR A 911 21.47 -17.10 -35.97
N GLN A 912 22.79 -16.88 -35.95
CA GLN A 912 23.76 -17.87 -35.47
C GLN A 912 24.74 -17.23 -34.51
N GLU A 913 24.99 -17.90 -33.39
CA GLU A 913 25.90 -17.49 -32.32
C GLU A 913 27.14 -18.37 -32.28
N PRO A 914 28.30 -17.88 -31.83
CA PRO A 914 29.49 -18.72 -31.62
C PRO A 914 29.26 -19.73 -30.49
N VAL A 915 29.98 -20.86 -30.54
CA VAL A 915 30.07 -21.81 -29.41
C VAL A 915 31.05 -21.33 -28.34
N GLY A 916 32.09 -20.61 -28.76
CA GLY A 916 33.08 -20.01 -27.85
C GLY A 916 32.58 -18.71 -27.22
N TRP A 917 33.09 -18.41 -26.02
CA TRP A 917 32.90 -17.12 -25.36
C TRP A 917 33.57 -16.01 -26.17
N THR A 918 32.87 -14.90 -26.39
CA THR A 918 33.41 -13.72 -27.09
C THR A 918 34.48 -13.04 -26.22
N GLN A 919 35.76 -13.19 -26.60
CA GLN A 919 36.85 -12.47 -25.95
C GLN A 919 37.00 -11.07 -26.56
N ALA A 920 36.72 -10.03 -25.79
CA ALA A 920 37.06 -8.66 -26.18
C ALA A 920 38.59 -8.51 -26.31
N GLN A 921 39.06 -7.99 -27.44
CA GLN A 921 40.46 -7.60 -27.64
C GLN A 921 40.53 -6.12 -27.97
N SER A 922 41.26 -5.37 -27.12
CA SER A 922 41.67 -4.00 -27.41
C SER A 922 43.17 -3.98 -27.75
N ARG A 923 43.55 -3.17 -28.74
CA ARG A 923 44.94 -2.98 -29.16
C ARG A 923 45.18 -1.50 -29.41
N LEU A 924 46.20 -0.93 -28.77
CA LEU A 924 46.74 0.36 -29.17
C LEU A 924 47.54 0.19 -30.46
N LEU A 925 47.44 1.15 -31.37
CA LEU A 925 48.07 1.11 -32.69
C LEU A 925 48.66 2.49 -32.99
N ASP A 926 49.98 2.59 -32.95
CA ASP A 926 50.69 3.85 -33.18
C ASP A 926 50.60 4.26 -34.67
N ALA A 927 50.06 5.45 -34.92
CA ALA A 927 50.00 6.04 -36.24
C ALA A 927 51.33 6.70 -36.62
N ALA A 928 52.31 5.89 -37.02
CA ALA A 928 53.57 6.37 -37.58
C ALA A 928 53.35 7.11 -38.92
N ASP A 929 54.11 8.19 -39.14
CA ASP A 929 53.92 9.14 -40.25
C ASP A 929 53.76 8.46 -41.62
N GLY A 930 52.57 8.59 -42.22
CA GLY A 930 52.25 8.11 -43.57
C GLY A 930 52.09 6.59 -43.75
N GLY A 931 52.11 5.80 -42.67
CA GLY A 931 52.04 4.33 -42.74
C GLY A 931 50.63 3.74 -42.92
N VAL A 932 50.52 2.62 -43.64
CA VAL A 932 49.28 1.80 -43.70
C VAL A 932 49.27 0.79 -42.55
N ILE A 933 48.46 1.06 -41.52
CA ILE A 933 48.28 0.15 -40.38
C ILE A 933 47.45 -1.07 -40.80
N ARG A 934 47.98 -2.28 -40.61
CA ARG A 934 47.27 -3.55 -40.84
C ARG A 934 46.80 -4.14 -39.51
N LEU A 935 45.48 -4.24 -39.33
CA LEU A 935 44.85 -4.63 -38.05
C LEU A 935 45.05 -6.11 -37.69
N ASN A 936 45.29 -6.99 -38.67
CA ASN A 936 45.53 -8.44 -38.51
C ASN A 936 44.52 -9.11 -37.54
N LEU A 937 43.24 -8.88 -37.79
CA LEU A 937 42.13 -9.40 -36.99
C LEU A 937 41.95 -10.92 -37.19
N PRO A 938 41.51 -11.66 -36.15
CA PRO A 938 41.01 -13.03 -36.29
C PRO A 938 39.87 -13.15 -37.33
N THR A 939 39.74 -14.31 -37.97
CA THR A 939 38.72 -14.57 -39.00
C THR A 939 37.28 -14.61 -38.47
N ASP A 940 37.12 -14.71 -37.15
CA ASP A 940 35.87 -14.69 -36.39
C ASP A 940 35.63 -13.35 -35.65
N ALA A 941 36.48 -12.34 -35.88
CA ALA A 941 36.34 -11.03 -35.26
C ALA A 941 35.05 -10.32 -35.72
N SER A 942 34.28 -9.83 -34.75
CA SER A 942 33.01 -9.14 -34.95
C SER A 942 32.91 -7.93 -34.01
N ASN A 943 31.95 -7.03 -34.25
CA ASN A 943 31.77 -5.78 -33.50
C ASN A 943 33.04 -4.91 -33.40
N VAL A 944 33.84 -4.88 -34.46
CA VAL A 944 35.12 -4.15 -34.53
C VAL A 944 34.86 -2.64 -34.47
N SER A 945 35.32 -1.99 -33.41
CA SER A 945 35.36 -0.53 -33.28
C SER A 945 36.79 -0.01 -33.47
N LEU A 946 36.92 1.16 -34.08
CA LEU A 946 38.17 1.91 -34.17
C LEU A 946 37.93 3.30 -33.59
N ARG A 947 38.79 3.73 -32.66
CA ARG A 947 38.69 5.00 -31.97
C ARG A 947 40.03 5.72 -32.04
N VAL A 948 40.04 6.91 -32.63
CA VAL A 948 41.20 7.80 -32.58
C VAL A 948 41.15 8.57 -31.25
N ILE A 949 42.26 8.54 -30.52
CA ILE A 949 42.45 9.15 -29.19
C ILE A 949 43.82 9.83 -29.16
N SER A 950 44.02 10.84 -28.31
CA SER A 950 45.37 11.35 -28.08
C SER A 950 46.18 10.30 -27.31
N ALA A 951 47.50 10.37 -27.38
CA ALA A 951 48.36 9.45 -26.62
C ALA A 951 48.02 9.51 -25.12
N ASN A 952 47.99 10.73 -24.55
CA ASN A 952 47.62 11.07 -23.18
C ASN A 952 46.25 10.57 -22.68
N ASP A 953 45.34 10.16 -23.58
CA ASP A 953 44.01 9.66 -23.23
C ASP A 953 43.92 8.13 -23.28
N ALA A 954 44.92 7.46 -23.87
CA ALA A 954 44.78 6.09 -24.37
C ALA A 954 44.64 5.05 -23.26
N ASP A 955 45.49 5.15 -22.23
CA ASP A 955 45.49 4.22 -21.10
C ASP A 955 44.26 4.40 -20.20
N PHE A 956 43.72 5.62 -20.11
CA PHE A 956 42.47 5.89 -19.38
C PHE A 956 41.27 5.25 -20.06
N TYR A 957 41.05 5.49 -21.36
CA TYR A 957 39.87 4.96 -22.05
C TYR A 957 39.86 3.43 -22.16
N ARG A 958 41.04 2.80 -22.28
CA ARG A 958 41.16 1.33 -22.22
C ARG A 958 40.59 0.76 -20.91
N VAL A 959 40.75 1.47 -19.80
CA VAL A 959 40.28 1.05 -18.48
C VAL A 959 38.83 1.47 -18.22
N SER A 960 38.41 2.68 -18.62
CA SER A 960 37.03 3.13 -18.41
C SER A 960 36.02 2.24 -19.12
N ASP A 961 36.27 1.93 -20.40
CA ASP A 961 35.30 1.24 -21.24
C ASP A 961 35.16 -0.22 -20.75
N SER A 962 36.29 -0.86 -20.39
CA SER A 962 36.34 -2.19 -19.76
C SER A 962 35.60 -2.29 -18.42
N LEU A 963 35.65 -1.24 -17.58
CA LEU A 963 34.97 -1.21 -16.28
C LEU A 963 33.46 -0.94 -16.41
N ILE A 964 33.07 -0.07 -17.34
CA ILE A 964 31.66 0.28 -17.59
C ILE A 964 30.91 -0.92 -18.17
N GLU A 965 31.47 -1.59 -19.17
CA GLU A 965 30.82 -2.70 -19.90
C GLU A 965 30.88 -4.05 -19.19
N TYR A 966 31.60 -4.17 -18.07
CA TYR A 966 31.75 -5.44 -17.34
C TYR A 966 30.38 -6.03 -16.94
N PRO A 967 30.13 -7.35 -17.02
CA PRO A 967 28.79 -7.90 -16.75
C PRO A 967 28.52 -8.19 -15.25
N TYR A 968 29.56 -8.40 -14.45
CA TYR A 968 29.44 -8.80 -13.05
C TYR A 968 29.41 -7.59 -12.09
N GLY A 969 28.73 -7.71 -10.95
CA GLY A 969 28.60 -6.62 -9.98
C GLY A 969 28.52 -7.09 -8.54
N CYS A 970 29.64 -7.58 -8.01
CA CYS A 970 29.93 -7.59 -6.57
C CYS A 970 30.15 -6.15 -6.05
N VAL A 971 30.36 -5.97 -4.75
CA VAL A 971 30.57 -4.64 -4.14
C VAL A 971 31.79 -3.92 -4.73
N GLU A 972 32.92 -4.62 -4.92
CA GLU A 972 34.11 -4.06 -5.56
C GLU A 972 33.78 -3.61 -7.00
N GLN A 973 33.23 -4.48 -7.83
CA GLN A 973 32.89 -4.20 -9.23
C GLN A 973 31.90 -3.04 -9.38
N THR A 974 30.92 -2.90 -8.48
CA THR A 974 29.97 -1.76 -8.50
C THR A 974 30.67 -0.46 -8.07
N SER A 975 31.57 -0.52 -7.09
CA SER A 975 32.39 0.63 -6.65
C SER A 975 33.37 1.08 -7.75
N SER A 976 34.03 0.13 -8.39
CA SER A 976 34.98 0.32 -9.50
C SER A 976 34.34 0.91 -10.76
N ARG A 977 33.01 0.89 -10.90
CA ARG A 977 32.27 1.63 -11.95
C ARG A 977 32.00 3.10 -11.57
N LEU A 978 31.70 3.39 -10.31
CA LEU A 978 31.35 4.75 -9.87
C LEU A 978 32.50 5.75 -10.07
N ILE A 979 33.74 5.30 -9.91
CA ILE A 979 34.94 6.14 -10.07
C ILE A 979 35.14 6.63 -11.53
N PRO A 980 35.24 5.76 -12.56
CA PRO A 980 35.37 6.22 -13.95
C PRO A 980 34.12 6.97 -14.43
N LEU A 981 32.90 6.58 -14.03
CA LEU A 981 31.68 7.34 -14.34
C LEU A 981 31.73 8.75 -13.74
N THR A 982 32.23 8.90 -12.50
CA THR A 982 32.45 10.19 -11.84
C THR A 982 33.45 11.05 -12.60
N LEU A 983 34.58 10.48 -13.03
CA LEU A 983 35.61 11.20 -13.78
C LEU A 983 35.07 11.65 -15.15
N ALA A 984 34.39 10.76 -15.88
CA ALA A 984 33.73 11.08 -17.15
C ALA A 984 32.66 12.18 -16.98
N TYR A 985 31.81 12.10 -15.96
CA TYR A 985 30.81 13.14 -15.68
C TYR A 985 31.44 14.51 -15.44
N ARG A 986 32.53 14.57 -14.64
CA ARG A 986 33.27 15.81 -14.35
C ARG A 986 33.98 16.37 -15.58
N ALA A 987 34.49 15.53 -16.48
CA ALA A 987 35.18 15.94 -17.71
C ALA A 987 34.26 16.53 -18.80
N LEU A 988 32.98 16.14 -18.83
CA LEU A 988 32.00 16.67 -19.79
C LEU A 988 31.55 18.11 -19.46
N ALA A 989 31.16 18.88 -20.47
CA ALA A 989 30.54 20.20 -20.30
C ALA A 989 29.14 20.09 -19.62
N PRO A 990 28.69 21.12 -18.86
CA PRO A 990 27.42 21.06 -18.12
C PRO A 990 26.16 20.81 -18.97
N ASN A 991 26.20 21.19 -20.25
CA ASN A 991 25.11 21.06 -21.23
C ASN A 991 25.23 19.82 -22.12
N ASP A 992 26.24 18.96 -21.93
CA ASP A 992 26.41 17.73 -22.72
C ASP A 992 25.30 16.71 -22.43
N THR A 993 24.62 16.22 -23.47
CA THR A 993 23.49 15.28 -23.33
C THR A 993 23.90 13.96 -22.68
N ARG A 994 25.17 13.53 -22.83
CA ARG A 994 25.70 12.30 -22.24
C ARG A 994 25.76 12.36 -20.70
N ARG A 995 25.84 13.57 -20.11
CA ARG A 995 25.78 13.72 -18.64
C ARG A 995 24.50 13.15 -18.04
N LYS A 996 23.37 13.15 -18.77
CA LYS A 996 22.10 12.55 -18.31
C LYS A 996 22.14 11.03 -18.24
N ASP A 997 22.87 10.39 -19.14
CA ASP A 997 23.00 8.93 -19.13
C ASP A 997 24.02 8.49 -18.08
N ILE A 998 25.17 9.16 -18.02
CA ILE A 998 26.22 8.91 -17.02
C ILE A 998 25.70 9.18 -15.59
N SER A 999 24.90 10.23 -15.36
CA SER A 999 24.28 10.45 -14.05
C SER A 999 23.30 9.34 -13.69
N ARG A 1000 22.44 8.88 -14.62
CA ARG A 1000 21.56 7.73 -14.39
C ARG A 1000 22.36 6.47 -14.05
N GLN A 1001 23.43 6.18 -14.80
CA GLN A 1001 24.32 5.05 -14.52
C GLN A 1001 24.96 5.15 -13.13
N MET A 1002 25.42 6.35 -12.72
CA MET A 1002 25.92 6.57 -11.35
C MET A 1002 24.83 6.31 -10.31
N TYR A 1003 23.63 6.90 -10.44
CA TYR A 1003 22.51 6.63 -9.52
C TYR A 1003 22.21 5.13 -9.41
N THR A 1004 22.17 4.39 -10.52
CA THR A 1004 21.97 2.94 -10.54
C THR A 1004 23.06 2.20 -9.75
N GLN A 1005 24.35 2.52 -9.94
CA GLN A 1005 25.42 1.85 -9.18
C GLN A 1005 25.44 2.27 -7.70
N ARG A 1006 25.11 3.52 -7.36
CA ARG A 1006 24.96 4.00 -5.97
C ARG A 1006 23.87 3.23 -5.22
N LEU A 1007 22.70 3.06 -5.85
CA LEU A 1007 21.60 2.28 -5.27
C LEU A 1007 21.95 0.79 -5.17
N ARG A 1008 22.66 0.25 -6.17
CA ARG A 1008 23.16 -1.12 -6.13
C ARG A 1008 24.11 -1.34 -4.95
N LEU A 1009 25.00 -0.38 -4.64
CA LEU A 1009 25.75 -0.40 -3.38
C LEU A 1009 24.82 -0.35 -2.16
N ALA A 1010 23.88 0.61 -2.10
CA ALA A 1010 22.95 0.70 -0.97
C ALA A 1010 22.17 -0.61 -0.70
N SER A 1011 21.77 -1.35 -1.74
CA SER A 1011 21.11 -2.67 -1.62
C SER A 1011 22.05 -3.83 -1.26
N MET A 1012 23.37 -3.65 -1.34
CA MET A 1012 24.38 -4.62 -0.93
C MET A 1012 24.97 -4.33 0.46
N ALA A 1013 24.58 -3.23 1.10
CA ALA A 1013 25.00 -2.88 2.44
C ALA A 1013 24.26 -3.77 3.47
N GLY A 1014 25.02 -4.43 4.35
CA GLY A 1014 24.51 -5.21 5.48
C GLY A 1014 24.32 -4.35 6.73
N GLU A 1015 24.31 -5.01 7.90
CA GLU A 1015 24.13 -4.33 9.19
C GLU A 1015 25.11 -3.17 9.38
N ASN A 1016 24.62 -2.09 10.00
CA ASN A 1016 25.37 -0.84 10.22
C ASN A 1016 25.93 -0.20 8.93
N ALA A 1017 25.37 -0.55 7.77
CA ALA A 1017 25.82 -0.15 6.43
C ALA A 1017 27.24 -0.62 6.05
N GLN A 1018 27.68 -1.76 6.59
CA GLN A 1018 28.97 -2.37 6.24
C GLN A 1018 28.80 -3.40 5.11
N PHE A 1019 29.88 -3.69 4.38
CA PHE A 1019 29.83 -4.45 3.13
C PHE A 1019 30.60 -5.77 3.21
N GLY A 1020 29.95 -6.89 2.87
CA GLY A 1020 30.61 -8.11 2.42
C GLY A 1020 30.88 -8.07 0.91
N TRP A 1021 31.45 -9.13 0.34
CA TRP A 1021 31.84 -9.14 -1.09
C TRP A 1021 30.63 -9.09 -2.05
N TRP A 1022 29.54 -9.80 -1.76
CA TRP A 1022 28.38 -9.93 -2.66
C TRP A 1022 27.04 -9.47 -2.06
N GLY A 1023 27.06 -8.83 -0.89
CA GLY A 1023 25.86 -8.30 -0.24
C GLY A 1023 25.78 -8.60 1.27
N GLN A 1024 24.59 -8.35 1.83
CA GLN A 1024 24.28 -8.42 3.26
C GLN A 1024 24.43 -9.82 3.91
N ASP A 1025 24.28 -10.91 3.15
CA ASP A 1025 24.38 -12.28 3.65
C ASP A 1025 25.83 -12.82 3.76
N MET A 1026 26.83 -11.96 3.56
CA MET A 1026 28.26 -12.33 3.60
C MET A 1026 29.02 -11.70 4.75
N SER A 1027 30.10 -12.37 5.17
CA SER A 1027 31.10 -11.82 6.08
C SER A 1027 31.55 -10.43 5.61
N ILE A 1028 31.47 -9.45 6.51
CA ILE A 1028 31.87 -8.07 6.27
C ILE A 1028 33.36 -8.00 5.97
N ASP A 1029 33.71 -7.28 4.91
CA ASP A 1029 35.08 -6.91 4.57
C ASP A 1029 35.26 -5.40 4.86
N PRO A 1030 36.08 -5.02 5.85
CA PRO A 1030 36.25 -3.63 6.26
C PRO A 1030 36.93 -2.78 5.19
N PHE A 1031 37.73 -3.38 4.31
CA PHE A 1031 38.41 -2.67 3.24
C PHE A 1031 37.48 -2.42 2.03
N LEU A 1032 36.68 -3.41 1.63
CA LEU A 1032 35.60 -3.17 0.66
C LEU A 1032 34.58 -2.15 1.20
N THR A 1033 34.29 -2.17 2.51
CA THR A 1033 33.45 -1.15 3.15
C THR A 1033 34.03 0.25 2.97
N GLY A 1034 35.33 0.45 3.24
CA GLY A 1034 36.02 1.71 2.97
C GLY A 1034 36.02 2.11 1.49
N TYR A 1035 36.19 1.15 0.58
CA TYR A 1035 36.20 1.40 -0.86
C TYR A 1035 34.83 1.80 -1.42
N ALA A 1036 33.77 1.10 -1.03
CA ALA A 1036 32.40 1.39 -1.42
C ALA A 1036 31.96 2.79 -0.95
N TYR A 1037 32.28 3.14 0.29
CA TYR A 1037 32.04 4.49 0.82
C TYR A 1037 32.78 5.57 0.03
N TYR A 1038 34.06 5.35 -0.32
CA TYR A 1038 34.84 6.32 -1.09
C TYR A 1038 34.32 6.48 -2.53
N ALA A 1039 33.94 5.37 -3.18
CA ALA A 1039 33.34 5.38 -4.51
C ALA A 1039 31.96 6.07 -4.53
N ASP A 1040 31.11 5.82 -3.53
CA ASP A 1040 29.84 6.52 -3.37
C ASP A 1040 30.03 8.00 -3.08
N TRP A 1041 30.98 8.37 -2.20
CA TRP A 1041 31.31 9.77 -1.91
C TRP A 1041 31.76 10.53 -3.16
N GLN A 1042 32.63 9.94 -3.99
CA GLN A 1042 33.03 10.56 -5.26
C GLN A 1042 31.82 10.82 -6.17
N ALA A 1043 30.87 9.89 -6.25
CA ALA A 1043 29.65 10.04 -7.04
C ALA A 1043 28.66 11.06 -6.43
N VAL A 1044 28.50 11.09 -5.10
CA VAL A 1044 27.73 12.12 -4.36
C VAL A 1044 28.25 13.52 -4.67
N GLN A 1045 29.57 13.72 -4.59
CA GLN A 1045 30.21 15.00 -4.90
C GLN A 1045 30.10 15.37 -6.39
N ALA A 1046 30.01 14.39 -7.30
CA ALA A 1046 29.79 14.64 -8.73
C ALA A 1046 28.33 14.99 -9.07
N LEU A 1047 27.38 14.33 -8.41
CA LEU A 1047 25.93 14.54 -8.56
C LEU A 1047 25.40 15.75 -7.77
N ALA A 1048 26.24 16.40 -6.96
CA ALA A 1048 25.88 17.49 -6.04
C ALA A 1048 24.77 17.09 -5.05
N LEU A 1049 24.81 15.85 -4.55
CA LEU A 1049 23.82 15.30 -3.63
C LEU A 1049 24.07 15.75 -2.18
N ASN A 1050 22.99 16.13 -1.49
CA ASN A 1050 23.04 16.49 -0.07
C ASN A 1050 22.91 15.23 0.80
N ILE A 1051 24.04 14.74 1.33
CA ILE A 1051 24.12 13.63 2.28
C ILE A 1051 24.55 14.18 3.65
N PRO A 1052 23.90 13.78 4.77
CA PRO A 1052 24.32 14.20 6.11
C PRO A 1052 25.80 13.91 6.37
N LYS A 1053 26.54 14.87 6.94
CA LYS A 1053 28.01 14.75 7.12
C LYS A 1053 28.39 13.51 7.95
N ASP A 1054 27.58 13.18 8.94
CA ASP A 1054 27.76 12.02 9.82
C ASP A 1054 27.44 10.68 9.15
N HIS A 1055 27.00 10.67 7.89
CA HIS A 1055 26.90 9.43 7.13
C HIS A 1055 28.28 8.76 6.99
N TRP A 1056 29.31 9.57 6.72
CA TRP A 1056 30.66 9.15 6.39
C TRP A 1056 31.52 8.83 7.62
N SER A 1057 31.18 9.38 8.79
CA SER A 1057 31.95 9.18 10.04
C SER A 1057 31.96 7.72 10.50
N ARG A 1058 31.01 6.89 10.07
CA ARG A 1058 30.98 5.44 10.30
C ARG A 1058 32.29 4.72 9.90
N LEU A 1059 33.02 5.22 8.90
CA LEU A 1059 34.33 4.66 8.54
C LEU A 1059 35.37 4.73 9.66
N LEU A 1060 35.25 5.70 10.58
CA LEU A 1060 36.11 5.80 11.76
C LEU A 1060 35.95 4.56 12.65
N ASP A 1061 34.72 4.13 12.89
CA ASP A 1061 34.39 2.92 13.65
C ASP A 1061 34.81 1.64 12.93
N VAL A 1062 34.55 1.55 11.61
CA VAL A 1062 34.93 0.40 10.78
C VAL A 1062 36.45 0.22 10.78
N TYR A 1063 37.21 1.31 10.63
CA TYR A 1063 38.67 1.25 10.76
C TYR A 1063 39.07 0.91 12.19
N ALA A 1064 38.55 1.61 13.22
CA ALA A 1064 38.98 1.43 14.60
C ALA A 1064 38.76 0.00 15.14
N LYS A 1065 37.66 -0.66 14.74
CA LYS A 1065 37.33 -2.03 15.14
C LYS A 1065 38.16 -3.09 14.40
N ASN A 1066 38.33 -2.93 13.09
CA ASN A 1066 38.87 -3.98 12.20
C ASN A 1066 40.28 -3.69 11.66
N ALA A 1067 41.04 -2.77 12.29
CA ALA A 1067 42.36 -2.36 11.81
C ALA A 1067 43.44 -3.47 11.85
N GLN A 1068 43.19 -4.61 12.50
CA GLN A 1068 44.14 -5.72 12.54
C GLN A 1068 43.85 -6.79 11.49
N ASP A 1069 42.65 -6.79 10.92
CA ASP A 1069 42.19 -7.73 9.88
C ASP A 1069 42.54 -7.25 8.46
N MET A 1070 42.87 -5.96 8.32
CA MET A 1070 43.34 -5.34 7.08
C MET A 1070 44.88 -5.32 7.00
N THR A 1071 45.44 -5.56 5.81
CA THR A 1071 46.88 -5.39 5.57
C THR A 1071 47.32 -3.94 5.83
N PRO A 1072 48.60 -3.68 6.19
CA PRO A 1072 49.10 -2.32 6.39
C PRO A 1072 48.91 -1.39 5.18
N TRP A 1073 48.82 -1.97 3.98
CA TRP A 1073 48.57 -1.26 2.73
C TRP A 1073 47.10 -0.85 2.57
N GLN A 1074 46.17 -1.80 2.76
CA GLN A 1074 44.73 -1.51 2.79
C GLN A 1074 44.39 -0.45 3.84
N ARG A 1075 45.02 -0.52 5.02
CA ARG A 1075 44.91 0.50 6.08
C ARG A 1075 45.39 1.88 5.62
N ALA A 1076 46.53 1.97 4.93
CA ALA A 1076 47.05 3.23 4.41
C ALA A 1076 46.13 3.83 3.32
N LEU A 1077 45.59 3.00 2.43
CA LEU A 1077 44.62 3.41 1.40
C LEU A 1077 43.32 3.95 2.03
N MET A 1078 42.73 3.18 2.95
CA MET A 1078 41.47 3.55 3.61
C MET A 1078 41.62 4.88 4.36
N LEU A 1079 42.75 5.12 5.05
CA LEU A 1079 43.01 6.38 5.72
C LEU A 1079 43.17 7.55 4.73
N ASP A 1080 43.77 7.37 3.54
CA ASP A 1080 43.82 8.46 2.56
C ASP A 1080 42.45 8.76 1.94
N TRP A 1081 41.61 7.75 1.69
CA TRP A 1081 40.22 7.97 1.28
C TRP A 1081 39.45 8.76 2.35
N MET A 1082 39.54 8.34 3.61
CA MET A 1082 38.94 9.05 4.74
C MET A 1082 39.46 10.49 4.88
N ARG A 1083 40.75 10.74 4.61
CA ARG A 1083 41.34 12.09 4.53
C ARG A 1083 40.72 12.93 3.42
N GLN A 1084 40.53 12.36 2.22
CA GLN A 1084 39.91 13.05 1.09
C GLN A 1084 38.44 13.38 1.37
N MET A 1085 37.75 12.51 2.10
CA MET A 1085 36.37 12.69 2.60
C MET A 1085 36.27 13.71 3.77
N GLY A 1086 37.41 14.20 4.29
CA GLY A 1086 37.46 15.21 5.36
C GLY A 1086 37.36 14.65 6.79
N LEU A 1087 37.60 13.35 6.99
CA LEU A 1087 37.46 12.69 8.30
C LEU A 1087 38.71 12.83 9.19
N PRO A 1088 38.56 12.88 10.54
CA PRO A 1088 39.65 13.09 11.49
C PRO A 1088 40.49 11.82 11.73
N ILE A 1089 41.51 11.59 10.91
CA ILE A 1089 42.31 10.35 10.91
C ILE A 1089 43.60 10.36 11.75
N SER A 1090 44.05 11.50 12.30
CA SER A 1090 45.44 11.67 12.79
C SER A 1090 45.93 10.58 13.76
N ASN A 1091 45.09 10.18 14.72
CA ASN A 1091 45.40 9.11 15.69
C ASN A 1091 45.56 7.74 15.02
N MET A 1092 44.78 7.46 13.98
CA MET A 1092 44.82 6.20 13.21
C MET A 1092 46.08 6.10 12.34
N VAL A 1093 46.51 7.22 11.75
CA VAL A 1093 47.77 7.31 11.00
C VAL A 1093 48.97 7.13 11.93
N MET A 1094 48.97 7.77 13.11
CA MET A 1094 50.02 7.56 14.12
C MET A 1094 50.08 6.09 14.57
N GLY A 1095 48.92 5.45 14.81
CA GLY A 1095 48.83 4.02 15.09
C GLY A 1095 49.44 3.16 13.99
N LEU A 1096 49.06 3.37 12.72
CA LEU A 1096 49.61 2.63 11.58
C LEU A 1096 51.14 2.81 11.45
N SER A 1097 51.67 4.02 11.69
CA SER A 1097 53.12 4.25 11.68
C SER A 1097 53.88 3.47 12.78
N LYS A 1098 53.24 3.28 13.94
CA LYS A 1098 53.76 2.47 15.05
C LYS A 1098 53.73 0.98 14.72
N ASP A 1099 52.63 0.49 14.16
CA ASP A 1099 52.48 -0.92 13.74
C ASP A 1099 53.50 -1.28 12.65
N LEU A 1100 53.68 -0.43 11.63
CA LEU A 1100 54.71 -0.56 10.59
C LEU A 1100 56.13 -0.55 11.16
N SER A 1101 56.37 0.18 12.26
CA SER A 1101 57.67 0.21 12.96
C SER A 1101 57.96 -1.03 13.81
N ILE A 1102 56.93 -1.80 14.16
CA ILE A 1102 57.04 -3.02 14.98
C ILE A 1102 57.12 -4.25 14.08
N ASN A 1103 56.24 -4.35 13.08
CA ASN A 1103 56.11 -5.52 12.20
C ASN A 1103 57.08 -5.53 11.00
N ALA A 1104 58.14 -4.71 11.04
CA ALA A 1104 59.17 -4.64 9.99
C ALA A 1104 60.04 -5.91 9.81
N LYS A 1105 59.77 -7.00 10.55
CA LYS A 1105 60.50 -8.27 10.49
C LYS A 1105 59.62 -9.53 10.49
N THR A 1106 58.29 -9.41 10.48
CA THR A 1106 57.37 -10.54 10.68
C THR A 1106 56.70 -11.01 9.38
N LYS A 1107 57.07 -12.21 8.91
CA LYS A 1107 56.42 -13.02 7.86
C LYS A 1107 55.82 -12.24 6.66
N THR A 1108 56.63 -11.47 5.93
CA THR A 1108 56.30 -11.15 4.53
C THR A 1108 56.38 -12.42 3.66
N ASN A 1109 55.44 -12.62 2.74
CA ASN A 1109 55.49 -13.74 1.81
C ASN A 1109 56.47 -13.45 0.65
N THR A 1110 57.77 -13.59 0.91
CA THR A 1110 58.87 -13.18 -0.01
C THR A 1110 58.89 -13.88 -1.37
N LYS A 1111 58.02 -14.86 -1.62
CA LYS A 1111 57.84 -15.51 -2.93
C LYS A 1111 56.87 -14.78 -3.86
N GLN A 1112 56.02 -13.90 -3.34
CA GLN A 1112 54.90 -13.30 -4.09
C GLN A 1112 55.35 -12.02 -4.82
N ARG A 1113 55.72 -12.15 -6.09
CA ARG A 1113 55.98 -11.01 -7.00
C ARG A 1113 54.73 -10.71 -7.82
N TYR A 1114 54.10 -9.58 -7.52
CA TYR A 1114 53.03 -9.03 -8.36
C TYR A 1114 53.56 -8.63 -9.74
N SER A 1115 52.81 -9.01 -10.78
CA SER A 1115 53.04 -8.66 -12.18
C SER A 1115 52.54 -7.25 -12.53
N ASN A 1116 52.79 -6.79 -13.76
CA ASN A 1116 52.27 -5.52 -14.27
C ASN A 1116 50.73 -5.49 -14.43
N SER A 1117 50.06 -6.64 -14.36
CA SER A 1117 48.59 -6.77 -14.50
C SER A 1117 47.87 -7.11 -13.19
N ASP A 1118 48.59 -7.25 -12.07
CA ASP A 1118 47.99 -7.69 -10.80
C ASP A 1118 47.41 -6.50 -10.01
N SER A 1119 46.28 -6.71 -9.34
CA SER A 1119 45.68 -5.67 -8.49
C SER A 1119 46.45 -5.51 -7.18
N TYR A 1120 47.35 -4.53 -7.13
CA TYR A 1120 48.00 -4.11 -5.89
C TYR A 1120 47.01 -3.65 -4.80
N MET A 1121 45.77 -3.27 -5.16
CA MET A 1121 44.75 -2.84 -4.19
C MET A 1121 44.19 -4.02 -3.37
N LEU A 1122 44.06 -5.20 -3.98
CA LEU A 1122 43.54 -6.42 -3.34
C LEU A 1122 44.67 -7.39 -2.96
N GLY A 1123 45.93 -6.94 -2.99
CA GLY A 1123 47.10 -7.78 -2.78
C GLY A 1123 47.41 -8.07 -1.32
N ASP A 1124 47.72 -9.34 -1.03
CA ASP A 1124 48.37 -9.81 0.19
C ASP A 1124 49.63 -9.00 0.59
N GLN A 1125 50.01 -9.15 1.86
CA GLN A 1125 51.21 -8.52 2.44
C GLN A 1125 52.52 -9.07 1.83
N SER A 1126 53.14 -8.25 0.97
CA SER A 1126 54.45 -8.49 0.37
C SER A 1126 55.39 -7.31 0.66
N GLU A 1127 56.66 -7.41 0.25
CA GLU A 1127 57.60 -6.28 0.39
C GLU A 1127 57.19 -5.06 -0.46
N GLN A 1128 56.51 -5.26 -1.59
CA GLN A 1128 55.99 -4.18 -2.43
C GLN A 1128 54.84 -3.44 -1.74
N THR A 1129 53.81 -4.17 -1.29
CA THR A 1129 52.65 -3.55 -0.62
C THR A 1129 53.04 -2.93 0.73
N GLN A 1130 53.99 -3.52 1.46
CA GLN A 1130 54.56 -2.91 2.67
C GLN A 1130 55.35 -1.61 2.37
N ALA A 1131 56.09 -1.54 1.26
CA ALA A 1131 56.78 -0.31 0.87
C ALA A 1131 55.79 0.80 0.46
N PHE A 1132 54.73 0.47 -0.29
CA PHE A 1132 53.64 1.41 -0.59
C PHE A 1132 52.96 1.92 0.70
N ALA A 1133 52.69 1.04 1.66
CA ALA A 1133 52.11 1.39 2.96
C ALA A 1133 52.98 2.38 3.74
N ILE A 1134 54.30 2.18 3.79
CA ILE A 1134 55.25 3.07 4.47
C ILE A 1134 55.24 4.46 3.82
N LEU A 1135 55.34 4.54 2.48
CA LEU A 1135 55.38 5.83 1.80
C LEU A 1135 54.05 6.60 1.90
N LEU A 1136 52.91 5.92 1.70
CA LEU A 1136 51.60 6.56 1.84
C LEU A 1136 51.35 7.01 3.29
N THR A 1137 51.72 6.20 4.29
CA THR A 1137 51.64 6.61 5.71
C THR A 1137 52.54 7.82 6.02
N GLN A 1138 53.75 7.89 5.44
CA GLN A 1138 54.62 9.07 5.58
C GLN A 1138 53.99 10.33 4.97
N GLN A 1139 53.28 10.23 3.83
CA GLN A 1139 52.56 11.36 3.25
C GLN A 1139 51.33 11.74 4.08
N LEU A 1140 50.58 10.75 4.62
CA LEU A 1140 49.46 11.01 5.52
C LEU A 1140 49.91 11.77 6.77
N LEU A 1141 50.99 11.33 7.45
CA LEU A 1141 51.56 12.03 8.60
C LEU A 1141 51.89 13.50 8.28
N ARG A 1142 52.49 13.77 7.11
CA ARG A 1142 52.75 15.15 6.64
C ARG A 1142 51.45 15.93 6.43
N LYS A 1143 50.43 15.33 5.79
CA LYS A 1143 49.14 15.97 5.50
C LYS A 1143 48.27 16.18 6.75
N THR A 1144 48.47 15.41 7.83
CA THR A 1144 47.77 15.55 9.12
C THR A 1144 48.57 16.31 10.18
N GLY A 1145 49.73 16.90 9.81
CA GLY A 1145 50.61 17.60 10.75
C GLY A 1145 51.16 16.72 11.90
N SER A 1146 51.17 15.41 11.71
CA SER A 1146 51.47 14.42 12.75
C SER A 1146 52.93 13.95 12.66
N VAL A 1147 53.63 13.87 13.80
CA VAL A 1147 55.06 13.59 13.84
C VAL A 1147 55.33 12.08 13.82
N ALA A 1148 56.19 11.62 12.91
CA ALA A 1148 56.66 10.23 12.86
C ALA A 1148 57.60 9.90 14.02
N GLY A 1149 57.43 8.73 14.64
CA GLY A 1149 58.43 8.18 15.57
C GLY A 1149 59.69 7.74 14.82
N ALA A 1150 60.88 7.96 15.39
CA ALA A 1150 62.17 7.76 14.71
C ALA A 1150 62.37 6.37 14.06
N ARG A 1151 61.78 5.31 14.63
CA ARG A 1151 61.80 3.96 14.02
C ARG A 1151 61.08 3.89 12.68
N PHE A 1152 59.98 4.64 12.51
CA PHE A 1152 59.23 4.73 11.26
C PHE A 1152 60.03 5.50 10.20
N THR A 1153 60.59 6.66 10.59
CA THR A 1153 61.37 7.54 9.71
C THR A 1153 62.53 6.79 9.05
N ASN A 1154 63.19 5.89 9.80
CA ASN A 1154 64.29 5.07 9.28
C ASN A 1154 63.88 4.01 8.24
N LEU A 1155 62.58 3.68 8.11
CA LEU A 1155 62.09 2.75 7.07
C LEU A 1155 61.84 3.45 5.72
N VAL A 1156 61.59 4.76 5.74
CA VAL A 1156 61.14 5.52 4.55
C VAL A 1156 62.13 5.47 3.39
N PRO A 1157 63.47 5.66 3.56
CA PRO A 1157 64.40 5.61 2.43
C PRO A 1157 64.44 4.24 1.74
N ALA A 1158 64.41 3.14 2.52
CA ALA A 1158 64.41 1.79 1.99
C ALA A 1158 63.09 1.42 1.29
N ALA A 1159 61.96 1.98 1.74
CA ALA A 1159 60.69 1.89 1.02
C ALA A 1159 60.74 2.69 -0.29
N GLN A 1160 61.28 3.91 -0.27
CA GLN A 1160 61.39 4.79 -1.44
C GLN A 1160 62.23 4.17 -2.55
N SER A 1161 63.43 3.67 -2.24
CA SER A 1161 64.27 2.98 -3.22
C SER A 1161 63.65 1.68 -3.76
N ARG A 1162 62.90 0.92 -2.94
CA ARG A 1162 62.17 -0.28 -3.40
C ARG A 1162 61.06 0.09 -4.40
N VAL A 1163 60.33 1.19 -4.16
CA VAL A 1163 59.26 1.66 -5.07
C VAL A 1163 59.84 2.29 -6.34
N GLN A 1164 60.92 3.07 -6.25
CA GLN A 1164 61.64 3.60 -7.42
C GLN A 1164 62.20 2.50 -8.33
N ALA A 1165 62.55 1.34 -7.78
CA ALA A 1165 62.97 0.16 -8.55
C ALA A 1165 61.79 -0.59 -9.23
N MET A 1166 60.53 -0.25 -8.95
CA MET A 1166 59.36 -0.84 -9.60
C MET A 1166 58.98 -0.04 -10.84
N ASN A 1167 59.38 -0.50 -12.03
CA ASN A 1167 58.94 0.06 -13.32
C ASN A 1167 57.51 -0.39 -13.67
N THR A 1168 56.54 -0.06 -12.80
CA THR A 1168 55.11 -0.26 -13.03
C THR A 1168 54.38 1.09 -13.00
N PRO A 1169 53.30 1.28 -13.79
CA PRO A 1169 52.57 2.56 -13.80
C PRO A 1169 52.10 2.96 -12.40
N PHE A 1170 51.57 2.01 -11.62
CA PHE A 1170 51.10 2.25 -10.26
C PHE A 1170 52.19 2.81 -9.32
N ALA A 1171 53.40 2.25 -9.37
CA ALA A 1171 54.52 2.73 -8.53
C ALA A 1171 54.95 4.15 -8.92
N LEU A 1172 54.97 4.47 -10.21
CA LEU A 1172 55.30 5.80 -10.73
C LEU A 1172 54.22 6.84 -10.36
N THR A 1173 52.94 6.52 -10.51
CA THR A 1173 51.83 7.38 -10.07
C THR A 1173 51.87 7.62 -8.55
N LEU A 1174 52.19 6.59 -7.76
CA LEU A 1174 52.34 6.74 -6.32
C LEU A 1174 53.49 7.71 -5.97
N LEU A 1175 54.67 7.57 -6.58
CA LEU A 1175 55.79 8.51 -6.37
C LEU A 1175 55.43 9.96 -6.72
N GLN A 1176 54.69 10.18 -7.81
CA GLN A 1176 54.17 11.51 -8.16
C GLN A 1176 53.18 12.05 -7.12
N TYR A 1177 52.23 11.24 -6.62
CA TYR A 1177 51.29 11.62 -5.56
C TYR A 1177 51.97 11.96 -4.22
N LEU A 1178 53.11 11.32 -3.95
CA LEU A 1178 53.96 11.59 -2.80
C LEU A 1178 54.77 12.89 -2.95
N GLY A 1179 54.90 13.42 -4.17
CA GLY A 1179 55.68 14.60 -4.52
C GLY A 1179 57.16 14.32 -4.81
N ASP A 1180 57.54 13.07 -5.07
CA ASP A 1180 58.91 12.69 -5.41
C ASP A 1180 59.21 12.91 -6.90
N THR A 1181 59.76 14.07 -7.23
CA THR A 1181 60.22 14.42 -8.58
C THR A 1181 61.57 13.81 -8.94
N GLY A 1182 62.20 13.02 -8.06
CA GLY A 1182 63.48 12.37 -8.30
C GLY A 1182 63.48 11.35 -9.45
N ALA A 1183 62.29 10.87 -9.85
CA ALA A 1183 62.09 10.01 -11.01
C ALA A 1183 62.19 10.78 -12.36
N ASN A 1184 63.31 11.47 -12.59
CA ASN A 1184 63.63 12.18 -13.85
C ASN A 1184 64.03 11.20 -14.99
N ASN A 1185 63.34 10.07 -15.06
CA ASN A 1185 63.48 9.00 -16.03
C ASN A 1185 62.63 9.34 -17.27
N GLU A 1186 63.08 9.00 -18.49
CA GLU A 1186 62.26 9.28 -19.68
C GLU A 1186 60.87 8.62 -19.63
N ASN A 1187 60.78 7.45 -19.01
CA ASN A 1187 59.52 6.73 -18.82
C ASN A 1187 58.49 7.58 -18.05
N SER A 1188 58.91 8.39 -17.08
CA SER A 1188 58.03 9.28 -16.32
C SER A 1188 57.43 10.41 -17.17
N LYS A 1189 58.14 10.82 -18.23
CA LYS A 1189 57.66 11.81 -19.21
C LYS A 1189 56.84 11.15 -20.32
N LYS A 1190 57.19 9.92 -20.72
CA LYS A 1190 56.38 9.11 -21.65
C LYS A 1190 55.01 8.77 -21.06
N ILE A 1191 54.93 8.44 -19.77
CA ILE A 1191 53.66 8.17 -19.02
C ILE A 1191 52.95 9.49 -18.58
N LEU A 1192 53.45 10.66 -19.00
CA LEU A 1192 52.73 11.94 -18.98
C LEU A 1192 52.46 12.46 -20.41
N ALA A 1193 52.79 11.67 -21.42
CA ALA A 1193 52.53 11.85 -22.84
C ALA A 1193 51.87 10.58 -23.46
N GLN A 1194 51.27 9.78 -22.58
CA GLN A 1194 50.50 8.53 -22.74
C GLN A 1194 49.46 8.48 -21.60
#